data_AF-A0A349P095-F1
#
_entry.id   AF-A0A349P095-F1
#
_cell.length_a   1.000
_cell.length_b   1.000
_cell.length_c   1.000
_cell.angle_alpha   90.00
_cell.angle_beta   90.00
_cell.angle_gamma   90.00
#
_symmetry.space_group_name_H-M   'P 1'
#
loop_
_entity.id
_entity.type
_entity.pdbx_description
1 polymer ?
#
loop_
_entity_poly.entity_id
_entity_poly.type
_entity_poly.pdbx_seq_one_letter_code
_entity_poly.pdbx_strand_id
1 'polypeptide(L)'
;MIGGLNVTMTEFPDCRYKKSNNQRFLLGTLFFCIFFGFNVHNADATTTIKILSNSRHAYDSIVSTINMLLGTGHVGTDIVVHSTDMASGYAGSSANAALAATQRYNESGVLVPSQAPYNLYTSSFTGYPGDSISEYDLSATYDLANNYAYSASPVMPAGTPPPAFFVAPGITTYPSGYGAEWRLDQTIFCSSSLSCLTAANAGMMSALRYLHSTSTPAWNWFDVKAALRQTGANWATGYSRTAYGFGQVNYTTANALSSSQILLQPPAVTVATSTGRINFTIYPFKQTRRIKEVLFQFSSSPAFQAGELTLSAIEALGGTKITEYTSLTATSTSPIFATTTDKYFVWLTADNATDSAANFSRIDTYSILGPASQGETYFTTSFDTTSPANNTVSTTQSPTFVWGAADSYLGISKYQLFIDGVLDKDNIIGTSATPTNSLSEGSHTWYVKAFNNGGVSTTTVSTPTININTAYTSSYTFYVDNVLGSDSNPGTQALPWATLTKAGDTASAGNTVVIIKNAGVPYRETLSPVRSGTSGSVITFRGVDASNKPEIWGSSDMTTGWSVYSGGNANTYQQATTTDIQILAAGASITSLTKKTQGGAAATLNPGEWFWASNVLYYRLAVGEVINSTHIEAASRDYGIIGNFKTQITYQNLIVRYANAYGAYITSSRQTASGIETYDSEAGIYMDGTNNILQYSVATRNNTEGVYIGSPTNAQVYNVLSYGNGGKGLNLFAYTGISMTLKNNIASGNTGVSFGFNFIFGTPTVTTSHNLWDTAGDANWTTYKGSSNQELVNPLLIDTSNSNFALQPLSPSIDTGTTIDGNTTDILGNPIYGTPDIGPYEYQPPYTIGTHDIDITGAVRLYKNGKYRYTNATTTGTTASFNITPVGGFPAGDYSEFMNMNITTWNTSGDYAKTWTETSTTATSTVHTIGNLKASTYYNVLVDSAQYASVLTDGSGQATFTYTGGYSTHTFDVAEDTGAPVAPTATPVAAVSSSSQTFTWSTSSDPAGIAKYQLYTDDALKLDDITGTQTTATGFSCGTHTWYIRAFDNAGNTTDSSTQSFDVTCGGGPIMPTGTVLFNTPKPRMQTITNGVVTYLDEQVSTPVISSAVPTSSVTPSTTSSSAPSFSRTMIRGSKGNDVSALQELLKKDPTLYPEGLVTGYFGPATERAIKLLQKKYHIVSSGTPKTTGYGAVGPKTRGVLNNLREI
;
A
#
# COMPACT_ATOMS: atom_id res chain seq x y z
N MET A 1 27.07 -40.56 -39.08
CA MET A 1 26.97 -42.03 -39.16
C MET A 1 28.13 -42.59 -38.33
N ILE A 2 27.92 -43.50 -37.39
CA ILE A 2 27.72 -44.93 -37.67
C ILE A 2 28.77 -45.44 -38.67
N GLY A 3 29.97 -45.75 -38.19
CA GLY A 3 30.74 -46.88 -38.70
C GLY A 3 30.47 -48.17 -37.90
N GLY A 4 29.70 -48.06 -36.81
CA GLY A 4 29.85 -48.98 -35.67
C GLY A 4 31.25 -48.79 -35.08
N LEU A 5 32.14 -49.73 -35.42
CA LEU A 5 33.53 -49.89 -34.98
C LEU A 5 33.76 -50.17 -33.47
N ASN A 6 33.97 -51.46 -33.18
CA ASN A 6 35.26 -52.05 -32.78
C ASN A 6 35.98 -51.66 -31.46
N VAL A 7 36.73 -52.68 -30.97
CA VAL A 7 38.05 -52.61 -30.26
C VAL A 7 38.06 -52.23 -28.75
N THR A 8 38.90 -52.81 -27.86
CA THR A 8 39.26 -54.24 -27.52
C THR A 8 40.20 -54.30 -26.28
N MET A 9 40.31 -55.48 -25.61
CA MET A 9 41.52 -56.01 -24.87
C MET A 9 41.96 -55.34 -23.53
N THR A 10 42.74 -55.91 -22.56
CA THR A 10 43.15 -57.31 -22.13
C THR A 10 43.89 -57.34 -20.75
N GLU A 11 43.65 -58.38 -19.91
CA GLU A 11 44.59 -59.30 -19.18
C GLU A 11 45.72 -58.88 -18.14
N PHE A 12 45.65 -59.46 -16.91
CA PHE A 12 46.57 -60.41 -16.17
C PHE A 12 48.08 -60.11 -15.77
N PRO A 13 48.85 -60.96 -15.01
CA PRO A 13 48.61 -61.71 -13.72
C PRO A 13 49.82 -61.93 -12.71
N ASP A 14 49.55 -62.52 -11.53
CA ASP A 14 50.25 -63.64 -10.78
C ASP A 14 51.58 -63.64 -9.90
N CYS A 15 51.46 -64.38 -8.76
CA CYS A 15 52.32 -65.40 -8.08
C CYS A 15 53.76 -65.24 -7.44
N ARG A 16 53.80 -65.44 -6.09
CA ARG A 16 54.48 -66.52 -5.27
C ARG A 16 56.02 -66.64 -4.97
N TYR A 17 56.34 -66.52 -3.66
CA TYR A 17 56.97 -67.52 -2.74
C TYR A 17 58.44 -68.04 -2.90
N LYS A 18 59.24 -67.97 -1.80
CA LYS A 18 59.89 -69.11 -1.04
C LYS A 18 61.32 -68.83 -0.47
N LYS A 19 61.69 -69.58 0.58
CA LYS A 19 62.83 -69.40 1.53
C LYS A 19 63.90 -70.49 1.38
N SER A 20 65.17 -70.18 1.69
CA SER A 20 66.27 -71.16 1.93
C SER A 20 67.24 -70.57 2.99
N ASN A 21 67.61 -71.26 4.08
CA ASN A 21 68.59 -72.35 4.26
C ASN A 21 70.00 -71.77 4.64
N ASN A 22 70.84 -72.39 5.50
CA ASN A 22 70.81 -73.75 6.08
C ASN A 22 71.66 -73.91 7.38
N GLN A 23 71.69 -75.15 7.94
CA GLN A 23 72.55 -75.72 9.01
C GLN A 23 71.98 -75.57 10.45
N ARG A 24 71.47 -76.62 11.14
CA ARG A 24 72.04 -77.91 11.65
C ARG A 24 72.73 -77.75 13.02
N PHE A 25 72.64 -78.64 14.03
CA PHE A 25 72.15 -80.04 14.20
C PHE A 25 71.99 -80.32 15.74
N LEU A 26 71.43 -81.41 16.33
CA LEU A 26 70.70 -82.65 15.94
C LEU A 26 70.04 -83.28 17.22
N LEU A 27 69.05 -84.19 17.07
CA LEU A 27 68.36 -85.02 18.11
C LEU A 27 67.44 -84.28 19.12
N GLY A 28 66.36 -84.87 19.66
CA GLY A 28 65.66 -86.11 19.26
C GLY A 28 64.73 -86.72 20.33
N THR A 29 63.43 -86.90 20.01
CA THR A 29 62.40 -87.73 20.73
C THR A 29 61.98 -87.22 22.13
N LEU A 30 60.79 -86.64 22.42
CA LEU A 30 59.36 -87.01 22.23
C LEU A 30 58.75 -87.78 23.45
N PHE A 31 57.66 -87.23 24.04
CA PHE A 31 56.79 -87.77 25.12
C PHE A 31 57.45 -87.89 26.52
N PHE A 32 56.82 -87.69 27.69
CA PHE A 32 55.40 -87.46 28.08
C PHE A 32 55.30 -86.77 29.47
N CYS A 33 54.11 -86.31 29.88
CA CYS A 33 53.77 -85.66 31.18
C CYS A 33 54.47 -84.28 31.44
N ILE A 34 53.85 -83.22 32.00
CA ILE A 34 52.78 -83.02 33.01
C ILE A 34 53.25 -83.31 34.45
N PHE A 35 52.89 -82.42 35.38
CA PHE A 35 53.23 -82.34 36.81
C PHE A 35 54.59 -81.69 37.16
N PHE A 36 54.50 -80.68 38.06
CA PHE A 36 55.58 -79.83 38.58
C PHE A 36 56.31 -78.98 37.50
N GLY A 37 56.84 -77.80 37.80
CA GLY A 37 56.71 -77.00 39.01
C GLY A 37 57.75 -75.88 39.04
N PHE A 38 57.31 -74.62 39.04
CA PHE A 38 58.11 -73.39 39.18
C PHE A 38 59.18 -73.03 38.11
N ASN A 39 58.89 -71.90 37.46
CA ASN A 39 59.78 -70.75 37.21
C ASN A 39 60.93 -70.81 36.19
N VAL A 40 60.82 -69.83 35.29
CA VAL A 40 61.89 -68.94 34.78
C VAL A 40 62.97 -69.59 33.91
N HIS A 41 62.88 -69.30 32.62
CA HIS A 41 63.92 -68.47 32.02
C HIS A 41 63.28 -67.27 31.32
N ASN A 42 63.95 -66.12 31.35
CA ASN A 42 63.61 -64.99 30.49
C ASN A 42 63.89 -65.39 29.03
N ALA A 43 63.03 -64.92 28.11
CA ALA A 43 63.44 -64.65 26.74
C ALA A 43 63.61 -63.13 26.66
N ASP A 44 64.80 -62.66 26.30
CA ASP A 44 65.20 -61.28 26.55
C ASP A 44 64.46 -60.25 25.69
N ALA A 45 64.26 -59.06 26.27
CA ALA A 45 63.91 -57.88 25.50
C ALA A 45 65.11 -57.46 24.65
N THR A 46 64.90 -57.23 23.34
CA THR A 46 65.84 -56.48 22.46
C THR A 46 65.31 -56.27 21.03
N THR A 47 64.26 -56.98 20.58
CA THR A 47 63.80 -56.88 19.19
C THR A 47 63.00 -55.61 18.92
N THR A 48 63.66 -54.62 18.32
CA THR A 48 63.06 -53.40 17.73
C THR A 48 61.76 -53.67 16.98
N ILE A 49 60.67 -52.96 17.31
CA ILE A 49 59.41 -53.00 16.55
C ILE A 49 59.61 -52.31 15.20
N LYS A 50 59.11 -52.90 14.11
CA LYS A 50 59.19 -52.29 12.77
C LYS A 50 57.82 -51.83 12.29
N ILE A 51 57.75 -50.62 11.74
CA ILE A 51 56.52 -50.04 11.19
C ILE A 51 56.73 -49.75 9.71
N LEU A 52 55.89 -50.30 8.83
CA LEU A 52 55.95 -50.07 7.39
C LEU A 52 54.84 -49.09 6.97
N SER A 53 55.25 -47.91 6.51
CA SER A 53 54.37 -46.91 5.91
C SER A 53 54.35 -47.03 4.39
N ASN A 54 53.18 -46.84 3.77
CA ASN A 54 53.05 -46.76 2.31
C ASN A 54 53.31 -45.35 1.73
N SER A 55 53.45 -44.33 2.57
CA SER A 55 53.69 -42.94 2.13
C SER A 55 54.68 -42.19 3.02
N ARG A 56 55.35 -41.18 2.45
CA ARG A 56 56.24 -40.29 3.20
C ARG A 56 55.47 -39.44 4.23
N HIS A 57 54.26 -38.99 3.92
CA HIS A 57 53.46 -38.17 4.84
C HIS A 57 52.97 -38.96 6.06
N ALA A 58 52.62 -40.25 5.89
CA ALA A 58 52.35 -41.12 7.03
C ALA A 58 53.63 -41.45 7.82
N TYR A 59 54.77 -41.63 7.16
CA TYR A 59 56.07 -41.80 7.83
C TYR A 59 56.36 -40.63 8.78
N ASP A 60 56.33 -39.38 8.28
CA ASP A 60 56.65 -38.19 9.08
C ASP A 60 55.63 -38.01 10.24
N SER A 61 54.35 -38.32 10.00
CA SER A 61 53.28 -38.27 11.01
C SER A 61 53.47 -39.31 12.13
N ILE A 62 53.82 -40.55 11.78
CA ILE A 62 54.08 -41.64 12.72
C ILE A 62 55.32 -41.35 13.55
N VAL A 63 56.41 -40.88 12.93
CA VAL A 63 57.66 -40.52 13.61
C VAL A 63 57.45 -39.34 14.59
N SER A 64 56.74 -38.29 14.18
CA SER A 64 56.35 -37.19 15.05
C SER A 64 55.55 -37.69 16.26
N THR A 65 54.57 -38.57 16.01
CA THR A 65 53.70 -39.15 17.05
C THR A 65 54.50 -40.01 18.04
N ILE A 66 55.42 -40.86 17.59
CA ILE A 66 56.28 -41.68 18.47
C ILE A 66 57.18 -40.78 19.34
N ASN A 67 57.84 -39.79 18.74
CA ASN A 67 58.73 -38.87 19.47
C ASN A 67 57.96 -38.02 20.50
N MET A 68 56.70 -37.67 20.24
CA MET A 68 55.82 -36.98 21.18
C MET A 68 55.35 -37.88 22.34
N LEU A 69 55.17 -39.19 22.10
CA LEU A 69 54.52 -40.10 23.05
C LEU A 69 55.49 -40.93 23.92
N LEU A 70 56.68 -41.21 23.41
CA LEU A 70 57.76 -41.92 24.12
C LEU A 70 58.97 -41.04 24.41
N GLY A 71 59.17 -39.96 23.64
CA GLY A 71 60.35 -39.09 23.70
C GLY A 71 61.23 -39.23 22.46
N THR A 72 62.01 -38.18 22.17
CA THR A 72 62.97 -38.17 21.07
C THR A 72 64.11 -39.15 21.31
N GLY A 73 64.27 -40.13 20.41
CA GLY A 73 65.36 -41.12 20.48
C GLY A 73 64.94 -42.58 20.49
N HIS A 74 63.62 -42.88 20.53
CA HIS A 74 63.10 -44.24 20.34
C HIS A 74 62.90 -44.62 18.86
N VAL A 75 62.78 -43.63 17.97
CA VAL A 75 62.78 -43.85 16.52
C VAL A 75 64.22 -44.10 16.04
N GLY A 76 64.41 -45.19 15.29
CA GLY A 76 65.71 -45.64 14.79
C GLY A 76 66.43 -46.65 15.70
N THR A 77 65.93 -46.86 16.92
CA THR A 77 66.57 -47.66 17.99
C THR A 77 65.65 -48.78 18.47
N ASP A 78 64.58 -48.44 19.19
CA ASP A 78 63.59 -49.35 19.75
C ASP A 78 62.39 -49.55 18.80
N ILE A 79 62.12 -48.56 17.95
CA ILE A 79 61.11 -48.59 16.90
C ILE A 79 61.73 -48.07 15.60
N VAL A 80 61.69 -48.86 14.53
CA VAL A 80 62.16 -48.43 13.20
C VAL A 80 60.97 -48.29 12.26
N VAL A 81 60.72 -47.06 11.82
CA VAL A 81 59.73 -46.75 10.77
C VAL A 81 60.42 -46.84 9.40
N HIS A 82 59.70 -47.31 8.39
CA HIS A 82 60.16 -47.47 7.01
C HIS A 82 59.14 -46.88 6.02
N SER A 83 59.60 -46.39 4.87
CA SER A 83 58.75 -46.03 3.71
C SER A 83 59.08 -46.98 2.55
N THR A 84 58.08 -47.31 1.73
CA THR A 84 58.29 -48.09 0.51
C THR A 84 58.66 -47.26 -0.72
N ASP A 85 58.41 -45.94 -0.70
CA ASP A 85 58.93 -45.03 -1.72
C ASP A 85 59.53 -43.75 -1.09
N MET A 86 60.63 -43.30 -1.68
CA MET A 86 61.46 -42.13 -1.37
C MET A 86 62.10 -41.54 -2.65
N ALA A 87 61.84 -42.12 -3.84
CA ALA A 87 62.64 -41.93 -5.05
C ALA A 87 61.80 -41.34 -6.21
N SER A 88 61.60 -40.02 -6.17
CA SER A 88 61.07 -39.19 -7.27
C SER A 88 59.66 -39.51 -7.78
N GLY A 89 58.66 -39.05 -7.03
CA GLY A 89 57.54 -38.32 -7.63
C GLY A 89 56.42 -39.11 -8.34
N TYR A 90 56.37 -40.43 -8.19
CA TYR A 90 55.20 -41.21 -8.63
C TYR A 90 54.21 -41.42 -7.48
N ALA A 91 52.91 -41.30 -7.80
CA ALA A 91 51.80 -41.64 -6.92
C ALA A 91 51.06 -42.85 -7.49
N GLY A 92 50.54 -43.71 -6.61
CA GLY A 92 49.81 -44.93 -6.98
C GLY A 92 50.65 -46.21 -6.93
N SER A 93 50.64 -46.89 -5.79
CA SER A 93 50.79 -48.35 -5.74
C SER A 93 50.24 -48.93 -4.41
N SER A 94 49.70 -50.15 -4.47
CA SER A 94 48.94 -50.75 -3.36
C SER A 94 49.81 -51.46 -2.31
N ALA A 95 49.20 -51.91 -1.21
CA ALA A 95 49.89 -52.71 -0.18
C ALA A 95 50.55 -53.99 -0.74
N ASN A 96 50.00 -54.59 -1.81
CA ASN A 96 50.63 -55.71 -2.50
C ASN A 96 51.93 -55.30 -3.22
N ALA A 97 52.03 -54.06 -3.73
CA ALA A 97 53.29 -53.54 -4.28
C ALA A 97 54.33 -53.28 -3.18
N ALA A 98 53.92 -52.75 -2.02
CA ALA A 98 54.77 -52.61 -0.84
C ALA A 98 55.34 -53.96 -0.34
N LEU A 99 54.58 -55.04 -0.49
CA LEU A 99 55.00 -56.41 -0.19
C LEU A 99 55.87 -57.04 -1.30
N ALA A 100 55.64 -56.71 -2.57
CA ALA A 100 56.38 -57.22 -3.72
C ALA A 100 57.69 -56.45 -4.04
N ALA A 101 57.82 -55.21 -3.56
CA ALA A 101 58.99 -54.36 -3.80
C ALA A 101 60.29 -55.03 -3.30
N THR A 102 61.18 -55.33 -4.24
CA THR A 102 62.49 -55.95 -3.99
C THR A 102 63.50 -55.01 -3.33
N GLN A 103 63.16 -53.72 -3.22
CA GLN A 103 63.97 -52.68 -2.61
C GLN A 103 63.13 -51.86 -1.61
N ARG A 104 63.73 -51.54 -0.46
CA ARG A 104 63.12 -50.79 0.64
C ARG A 104 64.15 -49.88 1.28
N TYR A 105 63.74 -48.72 1.79
CA TYR A 105 64.65 -47.66 2.20
C TYR A 105 64.44 -47.22 3.66
N ASN A 106 65.49 -46.73 4.30
CA ASN A 106 65.42 -45.99 5.56
C ASN A 106 65.31 -44.47 5.31
N GLU A 107 65.25 -43.67 6.37
CA GLU A 107 65.15 -42.20 6.29
C GLU A 107 66.29 -41.53 5.50
N SER A 108 67.46 -42.16 5.45
CA SER A 108 68.64 -41.71 4.70
C SER A 108 68.65 -42.14 3.23
N GLY A 109 67.60 -42.80 2.74
CA GLY A 109 67.54 -43.34 1.37
C GLY A 109 68.45 -44.55 1.13
N VAL A 110 68.88 -45.25 2.20
CA VAL A 110 69.77 -46.42 2.10
C VAL A 110 68.95 -47.71 2.02
N LEU A 111 69.34 -48.59 1.09
CA LEU A 111 68.67 -49.87 0.80
C LEU A 111 68.79 -50.88 1.96
N VAL A 112 67.68 -51.52 2.34
CA VAL A 112 67.59 -52.43 3.49
C VAL A 112 67.00 -53.81 3.09
N PRO A 113 67.61 -54.95 3.47
CA PRO A 113 67.07 -56.29 3.16
C PRO A 113 65.72 -56.63 3.83
N SER A 114 64.92 -57.48 3.17
CA SER A 114 63.58 -57.89 3.62
C SER A 114 63.59 -58.74 4.90
N GLN A 115 62.71 -58.40 5.86
CA GLN A 115 62.60 -59.04 7.18
C GLN A 115 61.18 -58.98 7.77
N ALA A 116 60.89 -59.93 8.67
CA ALA A 116 59.87 -59.90 9.72
C ALA A 116 60.42 -60.71 10.94
N PRO A 117 59.95 -60.47 12.17
CA PRO A 117 58.69 -61.10 12.60
C PRO A 117 57.63 -60.15 13.17
N TYR A 118 58.00 -58.91 13.53
CA TYR A 118 57.11 -57.95 14.19
C TYR A 118 57.03 -56.65 13.36
N ASN A 119 56.24 -56.73 12.30
CA ASN A 119 55.94 -55.61 11.41
C ASN A 119 54.50 -55.12 11.68
N LEU A 120 54.33 -53.84 11.98
CA LEU A 120 53.04 -53.14 11.94
C LEU A 120 52.90 -52.44 10.58
N TYR A 121 51.78 -52.64 9.90
CA TYR A 121 51.51 -52.02 8.60
C TYR A 121 50.56 -50.83 8.75
N THR A 122 50.90 -49.71 8.11
CA THR A 122 50.07 -48.51 8.09
C THR A 122 49.91 -48.01 6.66
N SER A 123 48.72 -48.17 6.10
CA SER A 123 48.28 -47.45 4.90
C SER A 123 47.62 -46.13 5.30
N SER A 124 47.87 -45.08 4.52
CA SER A 124 47.18 -43.79 4.64
C SER A 124 46.63 -43.35 3.29
N PHE A 125 45.36 -42.96 3.25
CA PHE A 125 44.87 -41.96 2.30
C PHE A 125 44.87 -40.62 3.03
N THR A 126 45.65 -39.65 2.57
CA THR A 126 45.87 -38.39 3.31
C THR A 126 44.96 -37.25 2.84
N GLY A 127 44.29 -37.42 1.70
CA GLY A 127 43.48 -36.38 1.06
C GLY A 127 44.30 -35.26 0.39
N TYR A 128 45.63 -35.42 0.30
CA TYR A 128 46.48 -34.50 -0.47
C TYR A 128 46.23 -34.69 -1.98
N PRO A 129 46.33 -33.63 -2.81
CA PRO A 129 46.14 -33.74 -4.26
C PRO A 129 47.20 -34.65 -4.92
N GLY A 130 46.84 -35.92 -5.14
CA GLY A 130 47.70 -36.95 -5.71
C GLY A 130 47.31 -38.38 -5.32
N ASP A 131 46.73 -38.58 -4.13
CA ASP A 131 46.26 -39.88 -3.66
C ASP A 131 44.98 -40.32 -4.44
N SER A 132 44.88 -41.60 -4.82
CA SER A 132 43.68 -42.17 -5.50
C SER A 132 43.07 -43.35 -4.71
N ILE A 133 41.75 -43.56 -4.86
CA ILE A 133 40.98 -44.58 -4.10
C ILE A 133 40.90 -45.94 -4.83
N SER A 134 41.23 -46.00 -6.12
CA SER A 134 40.95 -47.17 -6.98
C SER A 134 41.90 -48.37 -6.86
N GLU A 135 42.91 -48.32 -5.99
CA GLU A 135 44.04 -49.29 -5.99
C GLU A 135 43.99 -50.36 -4.86
N TYR A 136 42.90 -50.45 -4.09
CA TYR A 136 42.82 -51.33 -2.92
C TYR A 136 42.27 -52.73 -3.26
N ASP A 137 43.12 -53.75 -3.11
CA ASP A 137 42.77 -55.18 -3.13
C ASP A 137 42.48 -55.66 -1.70
N LEU A 138 41.36 -56.38 -1.52
CA LEU A 138 40.83 -56.84 -0.24
C LEU A 138 41.29 -58.27 0.16
N SER A 139 42.19 -58.90 -0.61
CA SER A 139 42.49 -60.34 -0.50
C SER A 139 43.82 -60.74 0.19
N ALA A 140 44.65 -59.77 0.60
CA ALA A 140 45.96 -60.03 1.21
C ALA A 140 45.85 -60.85 2.51
N THR A 141 46.72 -61.87 2.67
CA THR A 141 46.46 -63.01 3.57
C THR A 141 47.50 -63.23 4.69
N TYR A 142 48.29 -62.21 5.07
CA TYR A 142 49.53 -62.41 5.85
C TYR A 142 49.81 -61.42 7.00
N ASP A 143 48.83 -60.61 7.44
CA ASP A 143 49.07 -59.47 8.33
C ASP A 143 48.79 -59.75 9.82
N LEU A 144 49.52 -59.05 10.70
CA LEU A 144 49.35 -59.09 12.17
C LEU A 144 48.42 -57.98 12.70
N ALA A 145 48.32 -56.86 11.99
CA ALA A 145 47.34 -55.79 12.18
C ALA A 145 47.25 -54.95 10.91
N ASN A 146 46.04 -54.52 10.53
CA ASN A 146 45.80 -53.59 9.42
C ASN A 146 44.97 -52.38 9.89
N ASN A 147 45.17 -51.26 9.21
CA ASN A 147 44.42 -50.01 9.41
C ASN A 147 43.61 -49.72 8.13
N TYR A 148 42.29 -49.56 8.25
CA TYR A 148 41.42 -49.27 7.11
C TYR A 148 40.60 -48.00 7.33
N ALA A 149 40.60 -47.13 6.32
CA ALA A 149 39.59 -46.10 6.16
C ALA A 149 38.50 -46.61 5.19
N TYR A 150 37.23 -46.59 5.60
CA TYR A 150 36.10 -47.10 4.78
C TYR A 150 34.99 -46.05 4.58
N SER A 151 34.33 -46.04 3.42
CA SER A 151 33.15 -45.21 3.08
C SER A 151 31.85 -46.03 3.08
N ALA A 152 30.72 -45.42 3.43
CA ALA A 152 29.55 -46.16 3.94
C ALA A 152 28.74 -46.98 2.91
N SER A 153 28.17 -48.10 3.40
CA SER A 153 27.28 -49.07 2.72
C SER A 153 27.94 -50.00 1.69
N PRO A 154 27.44 -51.24 1.46
CA PRO A 154 26.11 -51.77 1.85
C PRO A 154 26.06 -52.53 3.20
N VAL A 155 24.88 -53.10 3.50
CA VAL A 155 24.57 -53.85 4.72
C VAL A 155 25.17 -55.27 4.69
N MET A 156 25.87 -55.67 5.75
CA MET A 156 26.36 -57.04 5.95
C MET A 156 25.21 -58.03 6.16
N PRO A 157 25.22 -59.23 5.55
CA PRO A 157 24.19 -60.25 5.77
C PRO A 157 24.11 -60.68 7.24
N ALA A 158 22.88 -60.81 7.76
CA ALA A 158 22.62 -61.27 9.12
C ALA A 158 23.19 -62.68 9.34
N GLY A 159 24.08 -62.81 10.34
CA GLY A 159 24.79 -64.07 10.64
C GLY A 159 26.26 -64.11 10.22
N THR A 160 26.77 -63.10 9.50
CA THR A 160 28.23 -62.92 9.36
C THR A 160 28.87 -62.63 10.72
N PRO A 161 29.98 -63.30 11.10
CA PRO A 161 30.65 -63.03 12.37
C PRO A 161 31.32 -61.64 12.33
N PRO A 162 31.21 -60.82 13.39
CA PRO A 162 31.94 -59.56 13.49
C PRO A 162 33.45 -59.83 13.71
N PRO A 163 34.34 -58.87 13.39
CA PRO A 163 35.77 -58.97 13.68
C PRO A 163 36.02 -59.25 15.17
N ALA A 164 36.60 -60.41 15.47
CA ALA A 164 36.75 -60.92 16.83
C ALA A 164 38.16 -60.62 17.39
N PHE A 165 38.21 -59.98 18.56
CA PHE A 165 39.45 -59.57 19.22
C PHE A 165 40.25 -60.79 19.71
N PHE A 166 41.37 -61.11 19.07
CA PHE A 166 42.36 -62.08 19.56
C PHE A 166 43.79 -61.58 19.37
N VAL A 167 44.61 -61.71 20.41
CA VAL A 167 46.07 -61.55 20.37
C VAL A 167 46.66 -62.85 20.89
N ALA A 168 47.32 -63.62 20.02
CA ALA A 168 47.85 -64.94 20.35
C ALA A 168 49.37 -64.98 20.12
N PRO A 169 50.20 -65.19 21.16
CA PRO A 169 51.64 -65.30 21.00
C PRO A 169 52.04 -66.68 20.45
N GLY A 170 52.42 -66.73 19.18
CA GLY A 170 53.26 -67.80 18.60
C GLY A 170 52.56 -69.12 18.24
N ILE A 171 51.90 -69.17 17.08
CA ILE A 171 51.56 -70.43 16.37
C ILE A 171 51.98 -70.30 14.90
N THR A 172 52.52 -71.38 14.31
CA THR A 172 53.21 -71.35 13.00
C THR A 172 52.42 -71.94 11.83
N THR A 173 51.12 -72.17 11.97
CA THR A 173 50.24 -72.70 10.90
C THR A 173 48.83 -72.11 11.03
N TYR A 174 48.31 -71.53 9.95
CA TYR A 174 47.03 -70.80 9.91
C TYR A 174 46.01 -71.43 8.94
N PRO A 175 44.77 -71.67 9.37
CA PRO A 175 43.57 -71.33 8.61
C PRO A 175 43.35 -69.81 8.63
N SER A 176 42.63 -69.27 7.65
CA SER A 176 42.39 -67.83 7.49
C SER A 176 41.51 -67.21 8.59
N GLY A 177 41.81 -65.96 8.99
CA GLY A 177 40.81 -65.05 9.58
C GLY A 177 41.04 -64.48 10.99
N TYR A 178 42.27 -64.23 11.45
CA TYR A 178 42.51 -63.61 12.77
C TYR A 178 43.59 -62.52 12.74
N GLY A 179 43.21 -61.30 13.14
CA GLY A 179 44.07 -60.12 13.28
C GLY A 179 43.31 -58.98 13.96
N ALA A 180 44.01 -57.94 14.41
CA ALA A 180 43.36 -56.76 14.98
C ALA A 180 42.96 -55.77 13.87
N GLU A 181 41.67 -55.40 13.82
CA GLU A 181 41.10 -54.50 12.82
C GLU A 181 40.47 -53.28 13.50
N TRP A 182 40.77 -52.09 12.98
CA TRP A 182 40.22 -50.81 13.43
C TRP A 182 39.65 -50.08 12.22
N ARG A 183 38.37 -49.67 12.29
CA ARG A 183 37.70 -48.95 11.22
C ARG A 183 37.77 -47.45 11.49
N LEU A 184 38.56 -46.74 10.69
CA LEU A 184 38.43 -45.30 10.51
C LEU A 184 37.34 -45.05 9.45
N ASP A 185 36.52 -44.02 9.64
CA ASP A 185 35.54 -43.62 8.62
C ASP A 185 36.16 -42.57 7.70
N GLN A 186 36.04 -42.76 6.38
CA GLN A 186 36.64 -41.86 5.39
C GLN A 186 36.08 -40.42 5.49
N THR A 187 34.90 -40.23 6.06
CA THR A 187 34.32 -38.90 6.29
C THR A 187 34.83 -38.21 7.56
N ILE A 188 35.59 -38.93 8.41
CA ILE A 188 35.96 -38.50 9.78
C ILE A 188 37.50 -38.39 9.97
N PHE A 189 38.27 -38.26 8.89
CA PHE A 189 39.55 -37.54 8.94
C PHE A 189 39.34 -36.02 9.00
N CYS A 190 38.52 -35.57 9.95
CA CYS A 190 38.30 -34.16 10.23
C CYS A 190 39.56 -33.57 10.89
N SER A 191 40.37 -32.88 10.10
CA SER A 191 41.70 -32.35 10.42
C SER A 191 41.73 -31.21 11.48
N SER A 192 40.74 -31.14 12.36
CA SER A 192 40.46 -29.96 13.18
C SER A 192 39.93 -30.20 14.61
N SER A 193 39.78 -31.46 15.07
CA SER A 193 39.34 -31.73 16.46
C SER A 193 40.34 -32.58 17.25
N LEU A 194 40.76 -32.07 18.42
CA LEU A 194 41.81 -32.69 19.24
C LEU A 194 41.44 -34.10 19.71
N SER A 195 40.17 -34.36 20.08
CA SER A 195 39.78 -35.67 20.60
C SER A 195 39.92 -36.82 19.61
N CYS A 196 39.87 -36.57 18.29
CA CYS A 196 40.13 -37.61 17.29
C CYS A 196 41.60 -38.04 17.30
N LEU A 197 42.53 -37.09 17.41
CA LEU A 197 43.97 -37.36 17.52
C LEU A 197 44.30 -38.11 18.82
N THR A 198 43.72 -37.66 19.95
CA THR A 198 43.88 -38.31 21.25
C THR A 198 43.39 -39.77 21.25
N ALA A 199 42.22 -40.03 20.66
CA ALA A 199 41.63 -41.37 20.58
C ALA A 199 42.45 -42.37 19.74
N ALA A 200 43.02 -41.91 18.62
CA ALA A 200 43.91 -42.72 17.78
C ALA A 200 45.22 -43.04 18.53
N ASN A 201 45.82 -42.04 19.18
CA ASN A 201 47.05 -42.18 19.94
C ASN A 201 46.88 -43.10 21.17
N ALA A 202 45.74 -43.03 21.87
CA ALA A 202 45.44 -43.94 22.98
C ALA A 202 45.40 -45.41 22.54
N GLY A 203 44.81 -45.70 21.37
CA GLY A 203 44.78 -47.03 20.76
C GLY A 203 46.20 -47.58 20.52
N MET A 204 47.01 -46.84 19.76
CA MET A 204 48.38 -47.22 19.43
C MET A 204 49.28 -47.34 20.67
N MET A 205 49.17 -46.41 21.63
CA MET A 205 49.92 -46.45 22.89
C MET A 205 49.58 -47.66 23.75
N SER A 206 48.32 -48.09 23.75
CA SER A 206 47.91 -49.28 24.50
C SER A 206 48.60 -50.55 24.00
N ALA A 207 48.73 -50.71 22.68
CA ALA A 207 49.43 -51.83 22.07
C ALA A 207 50.94 -51.75 22.33
N LEU A 208 51.56 -50.59 22.10
CA LEU A 208 53.00 -50.40 22.30
C LEU A 208 53.40 -50.59 23.76
N ARG A 209 52.74 -49.93 24.72
CA ARG A 209 53.09 -50.07 26.15
C ARG A 209 52.83 -51.47 26.70
N TYR A 210 51.75 -52.15 26.29
CA TYR A 210 51.50 -53.53 26.71
C TYR A 210 52.58 -54.51 26.22
N LEU A 211 53.13 -54.29 25.02
CA LEU A 211 54.12 -55.18 24.40
C LEU A 211 55.58 -54.84 24.76
N HIS A 212 55.90 -53.61 25.19
CA HIS A 212 57.27 -53.15 25.46
C HIS A 212 57.54 -52.68 26.90
N SER A 213 56.62 -52.90 27.85
CA SER A 213 56.74 -52.40 29.22
C SER A 213 57.84 -53.09 30.05
N THR A 214 59.04 -52.50 30.07
CA THR A 214 60.13 -52.83 31.01
C THR A 214 60.11 -51.97 32.29
N SER A 215 59.32 -50.89 32.33
CA SER A 215 59.20 -49.99 33.49
C SER A 215 58.00 -50.33 34.38
N THR A 216 58.10 -49.99 35.67
CA THR A 216 57.07 -50.27 36.69
C THR A 216 56.25 -49.00 37.00
N PRO A 217 54.91 -49.06 37.07
CA PRO A 217 54.02 -50.21 36.88
C PRO A 217 53.84 -50.57 35.40
N ALA A 218 53.88 -51.87 35.10
CA ALA A 218 53.65 -52.35 33.75
C ALA A 218 52.18 -52.24 33.34
N TRP A 219 51.92 -51.80 32.11
CA TRP A 219 50.58 -51.76 31.54
C TRP A 219 50.01 -53.17 31.42
N ASN A 220 48.93 -53.45 32.15
CA ASN A 220 48.25 -54.74 32.10
C ASN A 220 47.04 -54.68 31.14
N TRP A 221 46.36 -55.81 30.95
CA TRP A 221 45.22 -55.92 30.03
C TRP A 221 43.97 -55.12 30.46
N PHE A 222 43.97 -54.49 31.64
CA PHE A 222 42.98 -53.49 32.06
C PHE A 222 43.40 -52.06 31.69
N ASP A 223 44.67 -51.66 31.85
CA ASP A 223 45.19 -50.37 31.34
C ASP A 223 44.93 -50.25 29.83
N VAL A 224 45.18 -51.34 29.09
CA VAL A 224 44.84 -51.42 27.66
C VAL A 224 43.37 -51.11 27.42
N LYS A 225 42.45 -51.83 28.10
CA LYS A 225 41.00 -51.62 27.96
C LYS A 225 40.55 -50.22 28.38
N ALA A 226 41.23 -49.57 29.32
CA ALA A 226 40.96 -48.21 29.73
C ALA A 226 41.32 -47.20 28.62
N ALA A 227 42.50 -47.33 28.00
CA ALA A 227 42.88 -46.51 26.86
C ALA A 227 41.95 -46.73 25.65
N LEU A 228 41.63 -47.99 25.31
CA LEU A 228 40.71 -48.34 24.22
C LEU A 228 39.27 -47.84 24.43
N ARG A 229 38.88 -47.51 25.67
CA ARG A 229 37.57 -46.91 25.98
C ARG A 229 37.49 -45.44 25.56
N GLN A 230 38.59 -44.69 25.62
CA GLN A 230 38.63 -43.32 25.08
C GLN A 230 38.48 -43.34 23.56
N THR A 231 39.13 -44.31 22.91
CA THR A 231 38.98 -44.60 21.48
C THR A 231 37.51 -44.87 21.14
N GLY A 232 36.86 -45.82 21.82
CA GLY A 232 35.46 -46.18 21.57
C GLY A 232 34.39 -45.16 21.97
N ALA A 233 34.72 -44.11 22.73
CA ALA A 233 33.75 -43.09 23.15
C ALA A 233 33.42 -42.07 22.05
N ASN A 234 34.27 -41.96 21.02
CA ASN A 234 34.26 -40.83 20.08
C ASN A 234 33.45 -41.08 18.80
N TRP A 235 32.78 -42.24 18.67
CA TRP A 235 32.14 -42.66 17.42
C TRP A 235 30.65 -42.99 17.58
N ALA A 236 29.81 -42.21 16.90
CA ALA A 236 28.38 -42.46 16.76
C ALA A 236 28.06 -43.16 15.41
N THR A 237 28.72 -44.29 15.14
CA THR A 237 28.35 -45.14 13.99
C THR A 237 27.05 -45.90 14.28
N GLY A 238 26.30 -46.27 13.24
CA GLY A 238 24.95 -46.87 13.34
C GLY A 238 24.87 -48.29 13.90
N TYR A 239 25.77 -48.69 14.81
CA TYR A 239 25.76 -49.98 15.47
C TYR A 239 24.69 -50.07 16.58
N SER A 240 23.91 -51.15 16.58
CA SER A 240 22.93 -51.40 17.65
C SER A 240 23.61 -51.71 18.99
N ARG A 241 23.48 -50.77 19.94
CA ARG A 241 24.09 -50.79 21.28
C ARG A 241 23.70 -51.98 22.16
N THR A 242 22.68 -52.74 21.75
CA THR A 242 22.13 -53.90 22.49
C THR A 242 22.39 -55.25 21.81
N ALA A 243 22.84 -55.28 20.55
CA ALA A 243 22.95 -56.52 19.78
C ALA A 243 24.38 -57.06 19.63
N TYR A 244 25.39 -56.19 19.42
CA TYR A 244 26.72 -56.62 18.97
C TYR A 244 27.89 -55.95 19.70
N GLY A 245 28.22 -56.48 20.89
CA GLY A 245 29.59 -56.63 21.42
C GLY A 245 30.43 -55.41 21.80
N PHE A 246 30.31 -54.27 21.13
CA PHE A 246 31.16 -53.09 21.36
C PHE A 246 30.92 -52.47 22.74
N GLY A 247 31.88 -52.65 23.64
CA GLY A 247 31.96 -51.87 24.88
C GLY A 247 31.06 -52.33 26.04
N GLN A 248 30.52 -53.57 26.03
CA GLN A 248 30.08 -54.21 27.27
C GLN A 248 31.27 -54.77 28.06
N VAL A 249 32.11 -53.85 28.58
CA VAL A 249 32.51 -54.01 29.98
C VAL A 249 31.21 -54.00 30.78
N ASN A 250 30.92 -55.05 31.55
CA ASN A 250 29.73 -55.04 32.40
C ASN A 250 29.91 -53.95 33.47
N TYR A 251 29.29 -52.79 33.26
CA TYR A 251 29.48 -51.61 34.09
C TYR A 251 29.14 -51.89 35.56
N THR A 252 28.10 -52.67 35.83
CA THR A 252 27.76 -53.11 37.20
C THR A 252 28.88 -53.93 37.84
N THR A 253 29.53 -54.82 37.08
CA THR A 253 30.67 -55.62 37.56
C THR A 253 31.95 -54.78 37.69
N ALA A 254 32.22 -53.87 36.77
CA ALA A 254 33.44 -53.06 36.78
C ALA A 254 33.42 -51.95 37.84
N ASN A 255 32.27 -51.31 38.05
CA ASN A 255 32.10 -50.30 39.09
C ASN A 255 32.22 -50.90 40.51
N ALA A 256 31.94 -52.20 40.65
CA ALA A 256 32.08 -52.98 41.88
C ALA A 256 33.53 -53.44 42.19
N LEU A 257 34.52 -53.11 41.35
CA LEU A 257 35.92 -53.48 41.58
C LEU A 257 36.60 -52.56 42.61
N SER A 258 37.37 -53.15 43.52
CA SER A 258 38.03 -52.46 44.64
C SER A 258 39.56 -52.41 44.57
N SER A 259 40.18 -52.96 43.50
CA SER A 259 41.64 -53.02 43.35
C SER A 259 42.24 -51.64 43.07
N SER A 260 43.28 -51.25 43.82
CA SER A 260 43.93 -49.93 43.72
C SER A 260 44.46 -49.59 42.33
N GLN A 261 44.94 -50.58 41.58
CA GLN A 261 45.48 -50.39 40.21
C GLN A 261 44.42 -49.90 39.20
N ILE A 262 43.14 -50.18 39.47
CA ILE A 262 42.01 -49.80 38.60
C ILE A 262 41.59 -48.34 38.82
N LEU A 263 41.97 -47.75 39.96
CA LEU A 263 41.51 -46.44 40.44
C LEU A 263 42.36 -45.26 39.92
N LEU A 264 43.42 -45.56 39.17
CA LEU A 264 44.41 -44.57 38.70
C LEU A 264 44.06 -43.94 37.34
N GLN A 265 43.00 -44.41 36.67
CA GLN A 265 42.71 -44.08 35.27
C GLN A 265 41.96 -42.73 35.13
N PRO A 266 42.26 -41.95 34.07
CA PRO A 266 41.46 -40.77 33.68
C PRO A 266 40.13 -41.19 33.00
N PRO A 267 39.13 -40.30 32.93
CA PRO A 267 37.87 -40.56 32.24
C PRO A 267 37.98 -40.42 30.72
N ALA A 268 36.99 -40.98 29.99
CA ALA A 268 36.85 -40.77 28.56
C ALA A 268 36.13 -39.44 28.29
N VAL A 269 36.74 -38.58 27.45
CA VAL A 269 36.28 -37.21 27.19
C VAL A 269 36.51 -36.84 25.72
N THR A 270 35.51 -36.22 25.08
CA THR A 270 35.70 -35.50 23.80
C THR A 270 35.92 -34.01 24.03
N VAL A 271 36.67 -33.36 23.13
CA VAL A 271 36.85 -31.91 23.07
C VAL A 271 36.61 -31.42 21.66
N ALA A 272 35.63 -30.52 21.51
CA ALA A 272 35.31 -29.85 20.26
C ALA A 272 35.51 -28.33 20.40
N THR A 273 36.40 -27.78 19.59
CA THR A 273 36.59 -26.35 19.39
C THR A 273 35.81 -25.90 18.16
N SER A 274 34.62 -25.33 18.37
CA SER A 274 33.76 -24.81 17.31
C SER A 274 33.32 -23.39 17.64
N THR A 275 33.19 -22.54 16.60
CA THR A 275 32.74 -21.13 16.71
C THR A 275 33.35 -20.34 17.87
N GLY A 276 34.66 -20.55 18.12
CA GLY A 276 35.41 -19.84 19.15
C GLY A 276 35.22 -20.32 20.60
N ARG A 277 34.54 -21.46 20.82
CA ARG A 277 34.19 -22.03 22.13
C ARG A 277 34.76 -23.43 22.32
N ILE A 278 35.21 -23.74 23.54
CA ILE A 278 35.66 -25.09 23.92
C ILE A 278 34.50 -25.86 24.55
N ASN A 279 34.16 -27.02 23.98
CA ASN A 279 33.11 -27.92 24.47
C ASN A 279 33.72 -29.25 24.89
N PHE A 280 33.47 -29.68 26.13
CA PHE A 280 33.85 -31.00 26.65
C PHE A 280 32.61 -31.90 26.72
N THR A 281 32.69 -33.16 26.29
CA THR A 281 31.70 -34.17 26.69
C THR A 281 32.40 -35.30 27.43
N ILE A 282 32.07 -35.45 28.71
CA ILE A 282 32.61 -36.51 29.56
C ILE A 282 31.67 -37.71 29.56
N TYR A 283 32.27 -38.91 29.59
CA TYR A 283 31.60 -40.20 29.72
C TYR A 283 32.06 -40.82 31.06
N PRO A 284 31.39 -40.51 32.19
CA PRO A 284 31.91 -40.81 33.53
C PRO A 284 32.20 -42.29 33.79
N PHE A 285 33.14 -42.57 34.69
CA PHE A 285 33.50 -43.93 35.12
C PHE A 285 33.51 -44.07 36.64
N LYS A 286 32.30 -44.10 37.21
CA LYS A 286 32.12 -44.19 38.66
C LYS A 286 32.46 -45.57 39.22
N GLN A 287 33.58 -45.65 39.92
CA GLN A 287 34.01 -46.79 40.70
C GLN A 287 33.58 -46.60 42.17
N THR A 288 33.54 -47.66 42.98
CA THR A 288 33.14 -47.58 44.40
C THR A 288 33.93 -46.53 45.21
N ARG A 289 35.22 -46.27 44.89
CA ARG A 289 36.03 -45.21 45.51
C ARG A 289 35.98 -43.90 44.73
N ARG A 290 36.18 -43.96 43.41
CA ARG A 290 36.26 -42.79 42.51
C ARG A 290 34.88 -42.45 41.94
N ILE A 291 34.20 -41.47 42.55
CA ILE A 291 32.83 -41.07 42.17
C ILE A 291 32.73 -39.65 41.60
N LYS A 292 33.83 -38.88 41.61
CA LYS A 292 33.91 -37.56 41.01
C LYS A 292 34.70 -37.61 39.72
N GLU A 293 34.31 -36.77 38.76
CA GLU A 293 35.11 -36.41 37.60
C GLU A 293 35.45 -34.92 37.70
N VAL A 294 36.72 -34.53 37.59
CA VAL A 294 37.17 -33.15 37.86
C VAL A 294 38.03 -32.63 36.72
N LEU A 295 37.72 -31.42 36.23
CA LEU A 295 38.47 -30.74 35.17
C LEU A 295 39.48 -29.76 35.77
N PHE A 296 40.72 -29.84 35.29
CA PHE A 296 41.79 -28.88 35.58
C PHE A 296 42.30 -28.23 34.29
N GLN A 297 42.62 -26.94 34.37
CA GLN A 297 43.27 -26.14 33.32
C GLN A 297 44.73 -25.87 33.68
N PHE A 298 45.63 -25.96 32.71
CA PHE A 298 47.06 -25.74 32.83
C PHE A 298 47.53 -24.68 31.81
N SER A 299 48.55 -23.90 32.18
CA SER A 299 49.19 -22.90 31.30
C SER A 299 50.07 -23.51 30.20
N SER A 300 50.42 -24.79 30.32
CA SER A 300 51.31 -25.56 29.46
C SER A 300 50.98 -27.05 29.61
N SER A 301 51.40 -27.90 28.67
CA SER A 301 51.16 -29.35 28.76
C SER A 301 51.80 -29.94 30.03
N PRO A 302 51.05 -30.55 30.97
CA PRO A 302 51.62 -31.14 32.16
C PRO A 302 52.38 -32.43 31.83
N ALA A 303 53.49 -32.70 32.51
CA ALA A 303 54.25 -33.93 32.34
C ALA A 303 53.49 -35.15 32.89
N PHE A 304 53.72 -36.32 32.28
CA PHE A 304 53.16 -37.61 32.73
C PHE A 304 53.39 -37.85 34.23
N GLN A 305 52.31 -38.18 34.95
CA GLN A 305 52.34 -38.58 36.36
C GLN A 305 51.86 -40.02 36.48
N ALA A 306 52.63 -40.87 37.16
CA ALA A 306 52.39 -42.32 37.21
C ALA A 306 51.48 -42.80 38.36
N GLY A 307 51.35 -42.01 39.43
CA GLY A 307 50.63 -42.37 40.67
C GLY A 307 49.35 -41.58 40.90
N GLU A 308 48.72 -41.78 42.06
CA GLU A 308 47.67 -40.88 42.55
C GLU A 308 48.25 -39.49 42.86
N LEU A 309 47.46 -38.45 42.63
CA LEU A 309 47.83 -37.06 42.91
C LEU A 309 46.93 -36.48 44.01
N THR A 310 47.48 -35.61 44.85
CA THR A 310 46.69 -34.69 45.68
C THR A 310 46.34 -33.44 44.88
N LEU A 311 45.35 -32.66 45.34
CA LEU A 311 45.06 -31.34 44.79
C LEU A 311 46.34 -30.48 44.72
N SER A 312 47.10 -30.43 45.82
CA SER A 312 48.35 -29.65 45.91
C SER A 312 49.45 -30.10 44.92
N ALA A 313 49.47 -31.38 44.53
CA ALA A 313 50.39 -31.86 43.49
C ALA A 313 49.95 -31.41 42.09
N ILE A 314 48.65 -31.33 41.83
CA ILE A 314 48.10 -30.81 40.56
C ILE A 314 48.32 -29.30 40.47
N GLU A 315 48.09 -28.57 41.56
CA GLU A 315 48.34 -27.12 41.66
C GLU A 315 49.84 -26.80 41.47
N ALA A 316 50.74 -27.61 42.05
CA ALA A 316 52.19 -27.50 41.84
C ALA A 316 52.64 -27.78 40.39
N LEU A 317 51.85 -28.52 39.61
CA LEU A 317 52.03 -28.71 38.17
C LEU A 317 51.38 -27.59 37.32
N GLY A 318 50.84 -26.54 37.96
CA GLY A 318 50.15 -25.42 37.31
C GLY A 318 48.67 -25.67 37.00
N GLY A 319 48.06 -26.70 37.57
CA GLY A 319 46.67 -27.09 37.35
C GLY A 319 45.68 -26.33 38.22
N THR A 320 44.77 -25.58 37.61
CA THR A 320 43.66 -24.86 38.27
C THR A 320 42.35 -25.62 38.07
N LYS A 321 41.62 -25.95 39.15
CA LYS A 321 40.31 -26.63 39.05
C LYS A 321 39.27 -25.71 38.38
N ILE A 322 38.55 -26.26 37.40
CA ILE A 322 37.51 -25.54 36.64
C ILE A 322 36.10 -25.99 37.05
N THR A 323 35.85 -27.30 37.17
CA THR A 323 34.52 -27.86 37.48
C THR A 323 34.61 -29.31 37.94
N GLU A 324 33.57 -29.84 38.60
CA GLU A 324 33.42 -31.26 38.93
C GLU A 324 32.03 -31.80 38.56
N TYR A 325 31.96 -33.10 38.23
CA TYR A 325 30.73 -33.80 37.90
C TYR A 325 30.58 -35.09 38.70
N THR A 326 29.34 -35.36 39.08
CA THR A 326 28.92 -36.54 39.84
C THR A 326 27.74 -37.27 39.19
N SER A 327 27.49 -37.07 37.89
CA SER A 327 26.50 -37.86 37.14
C SER A 327 27.00 -39.29 36.83
N LEU A 328 26.05 -40.19 36.56
CA LEU A 328 26.29 -41.51 35.95
C LEU A 328 26.07 -41.50 34.42
N THR A 329 25.53 -40.41 33.87
CA THR A 329 25.29 -40.24 32.43
C THR A 329 26.41 -39.46 31.76
N ALA A 330 26.62 -39.71 30.46
CA ALA A 330 27.43 -38.82 29.64
C ALA A 330 26.90 -37.38 29.72
N THR A 331 27.79 -36.40 29.86
CA THR A 331 27.44 -35.02 30.16
C THR A 331 28.31 -34.07 29.33
N SER A 332 27.66 -33.22 28.52
CA SER A 332 28.33 -32.15 27.77
C SER A 332 28.36 -30.85 28.58
N THR A 333 29.48 -30.12 28.52
CA THR A 333 29.70 -28.89 29.28
C THR A 333 30.68 -27.95 28.56
N SER A 334 30.59 -26.67 28.88
CA SER A 334 31.47 -25.61 28.38
C SER A 334 31.83 -24.70 29.56
N PRO A 335 32.62 -25.20 30.53
CA PRO A 335 32.71 -24.62 31.87
C PRO A 335 33.69 -23.43 31.95
N ILE A 336 34.13 -22.94 30.80
CA ILE A 336 35.11 -21.86 30.65
C ILE A 336 34.34 -20.62 30.22
N PHE A 337 34.04 -19.73 31.17
CA PHE A 337 33.35 -18.46 30.94
C PHE A 337 34.32 -17.27 30.88
N ALA A 338 35.60 -17.56 30.67
CA ALA A 338 36.69 -16.61 30.54
C ALA A 338 37.48 -16.91 29.26
N THR A 339 38.36 -16.01 28.88
CA THR A 339 39.07 -16.04 27.61
C THR A 339 40.41 -16.73 27.79
N THR A 340 40.70 -17.69 26.92
CA THR A 340 41.80 -18.64 27.13
C THR A 340 42.52 -18.87 25.81
N THR A 341 43.83 -18.63 25.79
CA THR A 341 44.69 -18.91 24.63
C THR A 341 45.69 -19.99 25.01
N ASP A 342 45.77 -21.01 24.17
CA ASP A 342 46.69 -22.15 24.20
C ASP A 342 46.78 -22.82 25.57
N LYS A 343 45.62 -23.09 26.17
CA LYS A 343 45.51 -23.76 27.46
C LYS A 343 45.33 -25.26 27.28
N TYR A 344 45.87 -26.01 28.25
CA TYR A 344 45.79 -27.46 28.28
C TYR A 344 44.81 -27.88 29.37
N PHE A 345 44.02 -28.91 29.10
CA PHE A 345 42.97 -29.35 30.00
C PHE A 345 43.16 -30.83 30.33
N VAL A 346 43.00 -31.20 31.60
CA VAL A 346 43.06 -32.60 32.04
C VAL A 346 41.81 -32.89 32.85
N TRP A 347 41.12 -33.97 32.51
CA TRP A 347 40.09 -34.54 33.36
C TRP A 347 40.66 -35.67 34.19
N LEU A 348 40.30 -35.70 35.47
CA LEU A 348 40.78 -36.67 36.45
C LEU A 348 39.61 -37.30 37.20
N THR A 349 39.63 -38.61 37.42
CA THR A 349 38.71 -39.25 38.38
C THR A 349 39.18 -38.91 39.79
N ALA A 350 38.26 -38.72 40.74
CA ALA A 350 38.61 -38.37 42.12
C ALA A 350 37.74 -39.07 43.18
N ASP A 351 38.33 -39.26 44.37
CA ASP A 351 37.69 -39.88 45.53
C ASP A 351 36.42 -39.14 45.99
N ASN A 352 35.53 -39.84 46.72
CA ASN A 352 34.36 -39.22 47.37
C ASN A 352 34.74 -38.38 48.61
N ALA A 353 35.51 -37.31 48.41
CA ALA A 353 36.00 -36.41 49.46
C ALA A 353 35.94 -34.93 49.03
N THR A 354 36.22 -34.04 49.98
CA THR A 354 36.61 -32.65 49.69
C THR A 354 37.95 -32.64 48.95
N ASP A 355 38.16 -31.70 48.04
CA ASP A 355 39.35 -31.73 47.14
C ASP A 355 40.69 -31.75 47.90
N SER A 356 40.75 -31.10 49.06
CA SER A 356 41.90 -31.09 49.99
C SER A 356 42.27 -32.46 50.58
N ALA A 357 41.36 -33.43 50.53
CA ALA A 357 41.53 -34.79 51.03
C ALA A 357 41.22 -35.86 49.96
N ALA A 358 40.92 -35.44 48.73
CA ALA A 358 40.66 -36.33 47.61
C ALA A 358 41.97 -36.72 46.92
N ASN A 359 42.10 -38.00 46.60
CA ASN A 359 43.11 -38.46 45.66
C ASN A 359 42.52 -38.44 44.25
N PHE A 360 43.30 -37.94 43.31
CA PHE A 360 42.97 -37.80 41.90
C PHE A 360 43.67 -38.91 41.08
N SER A 361 43.26 -39.11 39.84
CA SER A 361 43.88 -40.08 38.92
C SER A 361 45.27 -39.63 38.47
N ARG A 362 46.00 -40.55 37.85
CA ARG A 362 47.30 -40.26 37.24
C ARG A 362 47.09 -39.39 35.98
N ILE A 363 48.07 -38.54 35.64
CA ILE A 363 48.05 -37.75 34.40
C ILE A 363 48.75 -38.56 33.32
N ASP A 364 47.96 -39.18 32.45
CA ASP A 364 48.45 -39.88 31.25
C ASP A 364 48.53 -38.93 30.05
N THR A 365 49.44 -39.17 29.10
CA THR A 365 49.59 -38.32 27.91
C THR A 365 48.31 -38.21 27.07
N TYR A 366 47.45 -39.22 27.09
CA TYR A 366 46.14 -39.23 26.41
C TYR A 366 45.00 -38.58 27.25
N SER A 367 45.25 -38.21 28.51
CA SER A 367 44.31 -37.43 29.34
C SER A 367 44.42 -35.92 29.13
N ILE A 368 45.48 -35.48 28.44
CA ILE A 368 45.78 -34.08 28.17
C ILE A 368 45.08 -33.65 26.88
N LEU A 369 44.32 -32.57 26.98
CA LEU A 369 43.46 -32.02 25.94
C LEU A 369 43.90 -30.56 25.71
N GLY A 370 44.87 -30.34 24.82
CA GLY A 370 45.35 -29.02 24.45
C GLY A 370 46.54 -29.04 23.49
N PRO A 371 47.03 -27.88 23.04
CA PRO A 371 46.53 -26.55 23.38
C PRO A 371 45.15 -26.29 22.76
N ALA A 372 44.27 -25.62 23.50
CA ALA A 372 42.96 -25.21 23.05
C ALA A 372 42.70 -23.74 23.40
N SER A 373 41.96 -23.05 22.52
CA SER A 373 41.76 -21.60 22.57
C SER A 373 40.28 -21.22 22.42
N GLN A 374 39.85 -20.21 23.17
CA GLN A 374 38.52 -19.62 23.19
C GLN A 374 38.62 -18.08 23.24
N GLY A 375 37.96 -17.40 22.30
CA GLY A 375 38.07 -15.95 22.08
C GLY A 375 36.97 -15.13 22.75
N GLU A 376 37.23 -13.84 22.96
CA GLU A 376 36.37 -12.92 23.72
C GLU A 376 35.11 -12.44 22.96
N THR A 377 35.13 -12.60 21.65
CA THR A 377 34.37 -11.75 20.71
C THR A 377 33.03 -12.33 20.25
N TYR A 378 32.66 -13.52 20.70
CA TYR A 378 31.57 -14.29 20.08
C TYR A 378 30.20 -14.08 20.74
N PHE A 379 29.31 -13.43 20.00
CA PHE A 379 27.86 -13.58 20.13
C PHE A 379 27.43 -14.84 19.34
N THR A 380 26.40 -15.54 19.81
CA THR A 380 25.98 -16.84 19.26
C THR A 380 24.99 -16.70 18.10
N THR A 381 24.22 -15.61 18.13
CA THR A 381 23.16 -15.24 17.18
C THR A 381 23.18 -13.73 16.94
N SER A 382 22.59 -13.30 15.83
CA SER A 382 22.10 -11.92 15.70
C SER A 382 20.82 -11.77 16.54
N PHE A 383 20.61 -10.56 17.07
CA PHE A 383 19.36 -10.14 17.71
C PHE A 383 18.79 -8.93 16.98
N ASP A 384 17.51 -8.63 17.19
CA ASP A 384 16.87 -7.47 16.55
C ASP A 384 15.83 -6.78 17.43
N THR A 385 15.46 -5.58 17.02
CA THR A 385 14.30 -4.81 17.46
C THR A 385 12.99 -5.58 17.27
N THR A 386 12.01 -5.38 18.17
CA THR A 386 10.68 -6.02 18.08
C THR A 386 9.52 -5.04 18.23
N SER A 387 9.70 -3.94 18.97
CA SER A 387 8.70 -2.88 19.09
C SER A 387 9.37 -1.56 19.49
N PRO A 388 8.92 -0.39 19.00
CA PRO A 388 7.91 -0.17 17.96
C PRO A 388 8.37 -0.70 16.59
N ALA A 389 7.42 -1.20 15.80
CA ALA A 389 7.70 -1.66 14.43
C ALA A 389 8.08 -0.48 13.52
N ASN A 390 8.77 -0.75 12.40
CA ASN A 390 9.23 0.31 11.49
C ASN A 390 8.08 1.21 10.98
N ASN A 391 8.33 2.52 10.98
CA ASN A 391 7.40 3.60 10.67
C ASN A 391 6.08 3.59 11.47
N THR A 392 6.05 2.99 12.66
CA THR A 392 4.92 3.12 13.61
C THR A 392 4.73 4.57 14.05
N VAL A 393 3.48 5.04 14.16
CA VAL A 393 3.14 6.34 14.74
C VAL A 393 2.84 6.20 16.23
N SER A 394 3.42 7.06 17.07
CA SER A 394 3.24 7.09 18.53
C SER A 394 2.61 8.40 18.99
N THR A 395 1.55 8.30 19.79
CA THR A 395 0.91 9.42 20.49
C THR A 395 1.65 9.85 21.76
N THR A 396 2.66 9.09 22.19
CA THR A 396 3.52 9.43 23.33
C THR A 396 4.93 9.80 22.87
N GLN A 397 5.50 10.84 23.48
CA GLN A 397 6.90 11.25 23.33
C GLN A 397 7.88 10.33 24.09
N SER A 398 7.37 9.39 24.89
CA SER A 398 8.18 8.40 25.61
C SER A 398 7.67 6.98 25.32
N PRO A 399 7.83 6.48 24.07
CA PRO A 399 7.49 5.10 23.70
C PRO A 399 8.38 4.10 24.43
N THR A 400 7.91 2.85 24.55
CA THR A 400 8.74 1.75 25.06
C THR A 400 9.38 1.00 23.88
N PHE A 401 10.70 1.06 23.82
CA PHE A 401 11.52 0.28 22.89
C PHE A 401 11.75 -1.13 23.47
N VAL A 402 11.68 -2.15 22.62
CA VAL A 402 11.76 -3.58 22.98
C VAL A 402 12.52 -4.32 21.89
N TRP A 403 13.39 -5.25 22.29
CA TRP A 403 14.22 -6.07 21.41
C TRP A 403 14.27 -7.53 21.86
N GLY A 404 14.77 -8.42 21.00
CA GLY A 404 15.12 -9.78 21.37
C GLY A 404 16.36 -9.82 22.26
N ALA A 405 16.49 -10.85 23.10
CA ALA A 405 17.72 -11.03 23.88
C ALA A 405 18.89 -11.36 22.96
N ALA A 406 20.02 -10.65 23.13
CA ALA A 406 21.29 -11.07 22.56
C ALA A 406 21.84 -12.26 23.35
N ASP A 407 22.45 -13.23 22.66
CA ASP A 407 23.13 -14.36 23.30
C ASP A 407 24.64 -14.32 23.01
N SER A 408 25.45 -14.60 24.03
CA SER A 408 26.91 -14.63 23.98
C SER A 408 27.44 -15.56 25.07
N TYR A 409 28.52 -16.28 24.77
CA TYR A 409 29.09 -17.28 25.68
C TYR A 409 29.62 -16.71 27.01
N LEU A 410 29.87 -15.40 27.09
CA LEU A 410 30.25 -14.71 28.34
C LEU A 410 29.04 -14.20 29.13
N GLY A 411 27.82 -14.31 28.60
CA GLY A 411 26.63 -13.61 29.09
C GLY A 411 26.64 -12.12 28.72
N ILE A 412 25.46 -11.49 28.78
CA ILE A 412 25.28 -10.06 28.51
C ILE A 412 25.52 -9.24 29.78
N SER A 413 26.39 -8.24 29.69
CA SER A 413 26.67 -7.28 30.77
C SER A 413 25.65 -6.13 30.78
N LYS A 414 25.31 -5.61 29.60
CA LYS A 414 24.33 -4.53 29.42
C LYS A 414 23.84 -4.39 27.98
N TYR A 415 22.73 -3.67 27.82
CA TYR A 415 22.32 -3.07 26.55
C TYR A 415 22.46 -1.53 26.59
N GLN A 416 22.58 -0.94 25.39
CA GLN A 416 22.57 0.49 25.11
C GLN A 416 21.52 0.80 24.05
N LEU A 417 20.64 1.75 24.33
CA LEU A 417 19.67 2.28 23.38
C LEU A 417 20.25 3.51 22.67
N PHE A 418 20.26 3.48 21.34
CA PHE A 418 20.64 4.60 20.50
C PHE A 418 19.40 5.14 19.78
N ILE A 419 19.27 6.46 19.74
CA ILE A 419 18.22 7.20 19.02
C ILE A 419 18.92 8.26 18.16
N ASP A 420 18.58 8.30 16.87
CA ASP A 420 19.22 9.17 15.85
C ASP A 420 20.76 9.09 15.83
N GLY A 421 21.26 7.87 16.05
CA GLY A 421 22.70 7.58 16.11
C GLY A 421 23.38 8.00 17.43
N VAL A 422 22.69 8.73 18.31
CA VAL A 422 23.18 9.19 19.61
C VAL A 422 22.82 8.18 20.70
N LEU A 423 23.70 7.98 21.68
CA LEU A 423 23.41 7.15 22.85
C LEU A 423 22.40 7.87 23.77
N ASP A 424 21.16 7.37 23.83
CA ASP A 424 20.12 7.91 24.72
C ASP A 424 20.19 7.27 26.12
N LYS A 425 20.49 5.97 26.20
CA LYS A 425 20.46 5.23 27.48
C LYS A 425 21.46 4.08 27.52
N ASP A 426 22.18 3.98 28.63
CA ASP A 426 23.23 2.98 28.90
C ASP A 426 22.91 2.12 30.13
N ASN A 427 23.63 1.00 30.28
CA ASN A 427 23.56 0.09 31.44
C ASN A 427 22.18 -0.55 31.66
N ILE A 428 21.47 -0.84 30.56
CA ILE A 428 20.13 -1.45 30.60
C ILE A 428 20.28 -2.96 30.86
N ILE A 429 19.66 -3.45 31.95
CA ILE A 429 19.77 -4.86 32.43
C ILE A 429 18.54 -5.69 32.00
N GLY A 430 18.07 -5.49 30.76
CA GLY A 430 16.88 -6.14 30.22
C GLY A 430 16.65 -5.77 28.75
N THR A 431 15.64 -6.35 28.12
CA THR A 431 15.39 -6.21 26.67
C THR A 431 14.33 -5.16 26.31
N SER A 432 14.15 -4.16 27.17
CA SER A 432 13.30 -3.00 26.89
C SER A 432 13.76 -1.74 27.62
N ALA A 433 13.43 -0.57 27.07
CA ALA A 433 13.66 0.73 27.69
C ALA A 433 12.72 1.80 27.12
N THR A 434 12.30 2.76 27.95
CA THR A 434 11.82 4.07 27.51
C THR A 434 13.00 5.01 27.26
N PRO A 435 12.88 6.05 26.41
CA PRO A 435 13.95 7.03 26.20
C PRO A 435 14.25 7.81 27.50
N THR A 436 15.43 8.41 27.58
CA THR A 436 15.87 9.19 28.74
C THR A 436 15.16 10.54 28.84
N ASN A 437 14.77 11.13 27.71
CA ASN A 437 13.96 12.35 27.63
C ASN A 437 12.71 12.14 26.75
N SER A 438 11.77 13.09 26.77
CA SER A 438 10.68 13.14 25.80
C SER A 438 11.23 13.45 24.40
N LEU A 439 10.93 12.58 23.44
CA LEU A 439 11.28 12.76 22.03
C LEU A 439 10.47 13.91 21.41
N SER A 440 11.05 14.62 20.45
CA SER A 440 10.36 15.67 19.68
C SER A 440 9.24 15.09 18.81
N GLU A 441 8.32 15.96 18.37
CA GLU A 441 7.43 15.66 17.23
C GLU A 441 8.26 15.43 15.97
N GLY A 442 8.06 14.31 15.27
CA GLY A 442 8.83 13.96 14.07
C GLY A 442 9.26 12.50 13.97
N SER A 443 10.06 12.20 12.94
CA SER A 443 10.67 10.88 12.74
C SER A 443 11.95 10.74 13.55
N HIS A 444 12.06 9.64 14.30
CA HIS A 444 13.24 9.25 15.07
C HIS A 444 13.66 7.83 14.70
N THR A 445 14.93 7.62 14.37
CA THR A 445 15.53 6.30 14.12
C THR A 445 16.06 5.71 15.42
N TRP A 446 16.02 4.39 15.59
CA TRP A 446 16.59 3.75 16.79
C TRP A 446 17.20 2.38 16.52
N TYR A 447 18.20 2.02 17.32
CA TYR A 447 18.84 0.71 17.33
C TYR A 447 19.39 0.39 18.74
N VAL A 448 19.77 -0.87 18.98
CA VAL A 448 20.33 -1.29 20.28
C VAL A 448 21.67 -1.97 20.12
N LYS A 449 22.63 -1.67 21.01
CA LYS A 449 23.87 -2.44 21.18
C LYS A 449 23.81 -3.30 22.43
N ALA A 450 24.18 -4.57 22.32
CA ALA A 450 24.38 -5.48 23.44
C ALA A 450 25.88 -5.62 23.70
N PHE A 451 26.30 -5.62 24.97
CA PHE A 451 27.66 -5.84 25.40
C PHE A 451 27.75 -7.15 26.18
N ASN A 452 28.76 -7.97 25.93
CA ASN A 452 29.02 -9.17 26.72
C ASN A 452 29.85 -8.84 27.98
N ASN A 453 30.06 -9.81 28.88
CA ASN A 453 30.89 -9.59 30.09
C ASN A 453 32.40 -9.42 29.80
N GLY A 454 32.86 -9.66 28.57
CA GLY A 454 34.20 -9.28 28.09
C GLY A 454 34.27 -7.86 27.51
N GLY A 455 33.17 -7.09 27.50
CA GLY A 455 33.12 -5.73 26.97
C GLY A 455 32.99 -5.64 25.44
N VAL A 456 32.92 -6.77 24.72
CA VAL A 456 32.69 -6.78 23.26
C VAL A 456 31.21 -6.55 22.96
N SER A 457 30.91 -5.77 21.91
CA SER A 457 29.54 -5.38 21.56
C SER A 457 29.08 -5.91 20.20
N THR A 458 27.79 -6.22 20.07
CA THR A 458 27.08 -6.36 18.79
C THR A 458 25.84 -5.47 18.74
N THR A 459 25.27 -5.25 17.54
CA THR A 459 24.15 -4.32 17.29
C THR A 459 22.94 -5.07 16.74
N THR A 460 21.73 -4.54 16.93
CA THR A 460 20.52 -5.01 16.22
C THR A 460 20.71 -4.92 14.71
N VAL A 461 20.17 -5.89 13.97
CA VAL A 461 20.30 -5.91 12.49
C VAL A 461 19.41 -4.88 11.81
N SER A 462 18.27 -4.51 12.40
CA SER A 462 17.42 -3.41 11.94
C SER A 462 17.72 -2.11 12.67
N THR A 463 17.48 -0.99 11.98
CA THR A 463 17.40 0.38 12.54
C THR A 463 16.03 0.98 12.17
N PRO A 464 14.94 0.55 12.82
CA PRO A 464 13.60 1.06 12.54
C PRO A 464 13.43 2.55 12.89
N THR A 465 12.48 3.18 12.19
CA THR A 465 11.98 4.53 12.49
C THR A 465 10.70 4.46 13.31
N ILE A 466 10.53 5.37 14.28
CA ILE A 466 9.26 5.70 14.93
C ILE A 466 8.88 7.15 14.60
N ASN A 467 7.59 7.40 14.39
CA ASN A 467 7.04 8.72 14.11
C ASN A 467 6.29 9.22 15.36
N ILE A 468 6.80 10.25 16.03
CA ILE A 468 6.15 10.87 17.18
C ILE A 468 5.17 11.92 16.67
N ASN A 469 3.89 11.75 16.97
CA ASN A 469 2.83 12.73 16.70
C ASN A 469 1.76 12.63 17.81
N THR A 470 1.85 13.53 18.79
CA THR A 470 0.97 13.57 19.98
C THR A 470 -0.49 13.90 19.65
N ALA A 471 -0.77 14.42 18.45
CA ALA A 471 -2.12 14.68 17.95
C ALA A 471 -2.71 13.50 17.14
N TYR A 472 -1.96 12.40 16.95
CA TYR A 472 -2.39 11.27 16.13
C TYR A 472 -3.62 10.55 16.67
N THR A 473 -4.51 10.13 15.76
CA THR A 473 -5.67 9.27 16.03
C THR A 473 -5.79 8.23 14.91
N SER A 474 -6.64 7.21 15.08
CA SER A 474 -6.89 6.21 14.03
C SER A 474 -7.37 6.80 12.69
N SER A 475 -7.97 7.99 12.72
CA SER A 475 -8.48 8.70 11.53
C SER A 475 -7.73 10.01 11.25
N TYR A 476 -6.42 10.03 11.50
CA TYR A 476 -5.58 11.19 11.29
C TYR A 476 -5.41 11.55 9.80
N THR A 477 -5.19 12.84 9.52
CA THR A 477 -4.88 13.36 8.19
C THR A 477 -3.45 13.86 8.14
N PHE A 478 -2.59 13.13 7.42
CA PHE A 478 -1.23 13.53 7.12
C PHE A 478 -1.15 14.37 5.84
N TYR A 479 -0.05 15.10 5.67
CA TYR A 479 0.21 15.97 4.53
C TYR A 479 1.60 15.70 3.94
N VAL A 480 1.71 15.72 2.61
CA VAL A 480 2.96 15.57 1.85
C VAL A 480 3.13 16.76 0.90
N ASP A 481 4.30 17.38 0.91
CA ASP A 481 4.67 18.54 0.11
C ASP A 481 6.15 18.44 -0.31
N ASN A 482 6.41 18.14 -1.59
CA ASN A 482 7.77 18.00 -2.13
C ASN A 482 8.58 19.31 -2.24
N VAL A 483 8.04 20.46 -1.82
CA VAL A 483 8.74 21.76 -1.81
C VAL A 483 8.93 22.29 -0.40
N LEU A 484 7.95 22.10 0.50
CA LEU A 484 7.95 22.64 1.87
C LEU A 484 8.11 21.56 2.97
N GLY A 485 8.04 20.29 2.61
CA GLY A 485 8.08 19.17 3.55
C GLY A 485 9.47 18.69 3.94
N SER A 486 9.49 17.80 4.92
CA SER A 486 10.65 16.99 5.30
C SER A 486 10.18 15.70 5.93
N ASP A 487 10.80 14.57 5.61
CA ASP A 487 10.41 13.27 6.18
C ASP A 487 10.79 13.11 7.65
N SER A 488 11.54 14.07 8.22
CA SER A 488 11.72 14.22 9.67
C SER A 488 10.50 14.83 10.37
N ASN A 489 9.56 15.46 9.64
CA ASN A 489 8.41 16.13 10.23
C ASN A 489 7.33 15.14 10.75
N PRO A 490 6.45 15.58 11.67
CA PRO A 490 5.29 14.79 12.14
C PRO A 490 4.16 14.61 11.09
N GLY A 491 4.31 15.13 9.87
CA GLY A 491 3.34 14.97 8.78
C GLY A 491 2.08 15.85 8.89
N THR A 492 2.12 16.93 9.67
CA THR A 492 0.98 17.86 9.85
C THR A 492 0.85 18.84 8.68
N GLN A 493 -0.27 19.54 8.55
CA GLN A 493 -0.42 20.59 7.51
C GLN A 493 0.62 21.73 7.64
N ALA A 494 1.15 21.98 8.84
CA ALA A 494 2.15 23.02 9.07
C ALA A 494 3.60 22.51 8.91
N LEU A 495 3.80 21.20 9.03
CA LEU A 495 5.08 20.50 8.91
C LEU A 495 4.80 19.16 8.17
N PRO A 496 4.65 19.18 6.84
CA PRO A 496 4.33 18.01 6.04
C PRO A 496 5.57 17.13 5.79
N TRP A 497 5.35 15.88 5.37
CA TRP A 497 6.41 15.03 4.82
C TRP A 497 6.86 15.54 3.44
N ALA A 498 8.05 15.16 2.99
CA ALA A 498 8.53 15.50 1.66
C ALA A 498 8.11 14.46 0.62
N THR A 499 8.15 13.17 0.97
CA THR A 499 8.06 12.07 0.01
C THR A 499 6.76 11.26 0.07
N LEU A 500 6.35 10.73 -1.09
CA LEU A 500 5.29 9.72 -1.21
C LEU A 500 5.72 8.41 -0.56
N THR A 501 7.00 8.08 -0.64
CA THR A 501 7.64 6.94 0.03
C THR A 501 7.35 6.98 1.54
N LYS A 502 7.65 8.10 2.22
CA LYS A 502 7.38 8.28 3.66
C LYS A 502 5.90 8.09 4.02
N ALA A 503 5.00 8.57 3.16
CA ALA A 503 3.57 8.41 3.36
C ALA A 503 3.10 6.95 3.20
N GLY A 504 3.54 6.25 2.14
CA GLY A 504 3.24 4.83 1.93
C GLY A 504 3.78 3.94 3.06
N ASP A 505 4.95 4.29 3.59
CA ASP A 505 5.61 3.62 4.71
C ASP A 505 4.96 3.88 6.07
N THR A 506 4.26 5.01 6.26
CA THR A 506 3.75 5.45 7.58
C THR A 506 2.23 5.31 7.73
N ALA A 507 1.47 5.45 6.64
CA ALA A 507 0.01 5.38 6.70
C ALA A 507 -0.49 4.02 7.23
N SER A 508 -1.58 4.08 8.00
CA SER A 508 -2.24 2.96 8.65
C SER A 508 -3.77 3.05 8.50
N ALA A 509 -4.49 1.96 8.78
CA ALA A 509 -5.94 1.86 8.61
C ALA A 509 -6.71 3.04 9.23
N GLY A 510 -7.49 3.74 8.40
CA GLY A 510 -8.29 4.92 8.77
C GLY A 510 -7.61 6.25 8.47
N ASN A 511 -6.31 6.27 8.20
CA ASN A 511 -5.59 7.51 7.92
C ASN A 511 -5.87 8.04 6.51
N THR A 512 -5.93 9.36 6.39
CA THR A 512 -5.87 10.08 5.11
C THR A 512 -4.48 10.68 4.92
N VAL A 513 -3.99 10.70 3.69
CA VAL A 513 -2.80 11.42 3.25
C VAL A 513 -3.21 12.41 2.16
N VAL A 514 -3.00 13.70 2.42
CA VAL A 514 -3.23 14.77 1.45
C VAL A 514 -1.90 15.15 0.79
N ILE A 515 -1.79 14.86 -0.50
CA ILE A 515 -0.61 15.15 -1.32
C ILE A 515 -0.81 16.52 -1.97
N ILE A 516 0.11 17.45 -1.73
CA ILE A 516 0.02 18.85 -2.17
C ILE A 516 0.51 18.99 -3.61
N LYS A 517 -0.26 19.68 -4.46
CA LYS A 517 0.13 20.02 -5.84
C LYS A 517 1.07 21.23 -5.83
N ASN A 518 2.34 21.03 -6.18
CA ASN A 518 3.29 22.11 -6.47
C ASN A 518 3.41 22.33 -7.99
N ALA A 519 3.18 23.56 -8.44
CA ALA A 519 3.18 23.89 -9.87
C ALA A 519 4.60 23.79 -10.45
N GLY A 520 4.79 22.93 -11.46
CA GLY A 520 6.10 22.67 -12.05
C GLY A 520 7.06 21.86 -11.17
N VAL A 521 6.58 21.23 -10.08
CA VAL A 521 7.40 20.35 -9.22
C VAL A 521 6.66 19.03 -8.97
N PRO A 522 6.78 18.05 -9.88
CA PRO A 522 6.12 16.75 -9.75
C PRO A 522 6.83 15.83 -8.75
N TYR A 523 6.10 14.86 -8.20
CA TYR A 523 6.66 13.79 -7.37
C TYR A 523 7.28 12.72 -8.27
N ARG A 524 8.61 12.78 -8.48
CA ARG A 524 9.36 11.74 -9.21
C ARG A 524 9.61 10.53 -8.30
N GLU A 525 8.52 9.85 -7.94
CA GLU A 525 8.43 8.76 -6.99
C GLU A 525 7.38 7.73 -7.43
N THR A 526 7.25 6.64 -6.66
CA THR A 526 6.15 5.69 -6.79
C THR A 526 5.38 5.63 -5.47
N LEU A 527 4.08 5.90 -5.50
CA LEU A 527 3.20 5.74 -4.34
C LEU A 527 2.93 4.25 -4.10
N SER A 528 3.51 3.68 -3.05
CA SER A 528 3.39 2.27 -2.69
C SER A 528 3.16 2.11 -1.18
N PRO A 529 1.92 1.81 -0.72
CA PRO A 529 1.64 1.63 0.69
C PRO A 529 2.12 0.27 1.22
N VAL A 530 2.66 0.24 2.45
CA VAL A 530 3.15 -1.00 3.07
C VAL A 530 2.13 -1.66 4.03
N ARG A 531 0.98 -1.02 4.29
CA ARG A 531 -0.11 -1.55 5.15
C ARG A 531 -1.45 -1.57 4.43
N SER A 532 -2.33 -2.47 4.84
CA SER A 532 -3.74 -2.50 4.41
C SER A 532 -4.61 -1.65 5.35
N GLY A 533 -5.74 -1.15 4.85
CA GLY A 533 -6.83 -0.66 5.69
C GLY A 533 -7.66 -1.79 6.30
N THR A 534 -8.77 -1.43 6.95
CA THR A 534 -9.81 -2.37 7.39
C THR A 534 -11.18 -1.98 6.84
N SER A 535 -12.19 -2.84 6.98
CA SER A 535 -13.51 -2.62 6.35
C SER A 535 -14.35 -1.48 6.95
N GLY A 536 -13.87 -0.82 8.01
CA GLY A 536 -14.43 0.43 8.53
C GLY A 536 -13.38 1.54 8.66
N SER A 537 -12.18 1.33 8.12
CA SER A 537 -11.03 2.24 8.25
C SER A 537 -10.08 2.03 7.07
N VAL A 538 -10.51 2.48 5.88
CA VAL A 538 -9.67 2.48 4.67
C VAL A 538 -8.45 3.39 4.83
N ILE A 539 -7.40 3.17 4.04
CA ILE A 539 -6.31 4.15 3.89
C ILE A 539 -6.60 5.00 2.66
N THR A 540 -6.58 6.32 2.76
CA THR A 540 -6.90 7.21 1.63
C THR A 540 -5.70 8.08 1.26
N PHE A 541 -5.15 7.89 0.07
CA PHE A 541 -4.14 8.79 -0.52
C PHE A 541 -4.82 9.69 -1.56
N ARG A 542 -4.75 11.01 -1.39
CA ARG A 542 -5.50 11.92 -2.24
C ARG A 542 -4.84 13.27 -2.52
N GLY A 543 -5.19 13.87 -3.65
CA GLY A 543 -5.01 15.30 -3.88
C GLY A 543 -5.85 16.15 -2.91
N VAL A 544 -5.59 17.46 -2.87
CA VAL A 544 -6.28 18.40 -1.96
C VAL A 544 -7.79 18.41 -2.20
N ASP A 545 -8.18 18.43 -3.47
CA ASP A 545 -9.55 18.39 -3.99
C ASP A 545 -9.48 17.92 -5.47
N ALA A 546 -10.61 17.94 -6.18
CA ALA A 546 -10.72 17.46 -7.56
C ALA A 546 -10.12 18.42 -8.62
N SER A 547 -9.92 19.70 -8.31
CA SER A 547 -9.20 20.64 -9.19
C SER A 547 -7.68 20.67 -8.91
N ASN A 548 -7.28 20.43 -7.66
CA ASN A 548 -5.90 20.52 -7.18
C ASN A 548 -5.19 19.15 -7.12
N LYS A 549 -5.25 18.40 -8.23
CA LYS A 549 -4.59 17.08 -8.38
C LYS A 549 -3.05 17.22 -8.49
N PRO A 550 -2.25 16.63 -7.58
CA PRO A 550 -0.79 16.57 -7.70
C PRO A 550 -0.38 15.60 -8.81
N GLU A 551 0.81 15.82 -9.38
CA GLU A 551 1.37 14.96 -10.43
C GLU A 551 2.48 14.06 -9.89
N ILE A 552 2.35 12.74 -10.13
CA ILE A 552 3.33 11.70 -9.82
C ILE A 552 3.97 11.26 -11.14
N TRP A 553 5.29 11.34 -11.27
CA TRP A 553 5.99 11.08 -12.52
C TRP A 553 6.87 9.82 -12.40
N GLY A 554 6.64 8.85 -13.28
CA GLY A 554 7.49 7.67 -13.41
C GLY A 554 8.86 7.97 -14.03
N SER A 555 9.05 9.17 -14.56
CA SER A 555 10.29 9.63 -15.16
C SER A 555 11.32 10.15 -14.16
N SER A 556 12.56 10.21 -14.62
CA SER A 556 13.63 10.98 -13.99
C SER A 556 14.07 12.10 -14.91
N ASP A 557 14.51 13.22 -14.31
CA ASP A 557 15.08 14.35 -15.04
C ASP A 557 16.43 13.93 -15.63
N MET A 558 16.49 13.94 -16.95
CA MET A 558 17.62 13.53 -17.79
C MET A 558 18.11 14.70 -18.64
N THR A 559 17.93 15.94 -18.17
CA THR A 559 18.35 17.17 -18.86
C THR A 559 19.88 17.31 -18.97
N THR A 560 20.67 16.50 -18.24
CA THR A 560 22.14 16.55 -18.26
C THR A 560 22.77 15.15 -18.31
N GLY A 561 24.01 15.06 -18.82
CA GLY A 561 24.77 13.80 -18.94
C GLY A 561 24.89 13.25 -20.37
N TRP A 562 24.32 13.94 -21.36
CA TRP A 562 24.36 13.56 -22.77
C TRP A 562 25.75 13.75 -23.42
N SER A 563 26.07 12.86 -24.35
CA SER A 563 27.25 12.94 -25.22
C SER A 563 26.85 12.82 -26.70
N VAL A 564 27.63 13.35 -27.64
CA VAL A 564 27.32 13.24 -29.07
C VAL A 564 27.49 11.79 -29.54
N TYR A 565 26.48 11.25 -30.23
CA TYR A 565 26.56 9.92 -30.85
C TYR A 565 27.07 10.03 -32.29
N SER A 566 28.35 9.72 -32.50
CA SER A 566 29.00 9.78 -33.82
C SER A 566 28.62 8.63 -34.77
N GLY A 567 27.82 7.66 -34.31
CA GLY A 567 27.37 6.51 -35.10
C GLY A 567 26.03 6.71 -35.81
N GLY A 568 25.45 7.92 -35.77
CA GLY A 568 24.13 8.20 -36.35
C GLY A 568 24.02 9.59 -36.96
N ASN A 569 22.79 9.97 -37.30
CA ASN A 569 22.48 11.26 -37.92
C ASN A 569 22.94 12.47 -37.07
N ALA A 570 23.21 13.60 -37.72
CA ALA A 570 23.59 14.84 -37.04
C ALA A 570 22.54 15.28 -35.99
N ASN A 571 23.03 15.84 -34.87
CA ASN A 571 22.29 16.18 -33.65
C ASN A 571 21.68 14.97 -32.90
N THR A 572 22.22 13.76 -33.09
CA THR A 572 21.95 12.61 -32.22
C THR A 572 22.91 12.58 -31.04
N TYR A 573 22.36 12.35 -29.86
CA TYR A 573 23.06 12.24 -28.58
C TYR A 573 22.76 10.89 -27.93
N GLN A 574 23.63 10.48 -27.01
CA GLN A 574 23.50 9.24 -26.24
C GLN A 574 23.80 9.48 -24.75
N GLN A 575 23.10 8.75 -23.88
CA GLN A 575 23.32 8.72 -22.44
C GLN A 575 23.13 7.30 -21.89
N ALA A 576 23.99 6.89 -20.95
CA ALA A 576 23.86 5.59 -20.30
C ALA A 576 22.70 5.59 -19.29
N THR A 577 22.01 4.45 -19.19
CA THR A 577 20.78 4.26 -18.41
C THR A 577 20.80 2.88 -17.76
N THR A 578 20.31 2.75 -16.51
CA THR A 578 20.20 1.45 -15.82
C THR A 578 18.82 0.81 -15.96
N THR A 579 17.87 1.51 -16.58
CA THR A 579 16.51 1.06 -16.87
C THR A 579 16.30 0.99 -18.37
N ASP A 580 15.46 0.03 -18.79
CA ASP A 580 14.81 0.10 -20.10
C ASP A 580 13.88 1.32 -20.13
N ILE A 581 13.78 1.99 -21.28
CA ILE A 581 13.09 3.26 -21.43
C ILE A 581 11.96 3.08 -22.43
N GLN A 582 10.71 3.13 -21.97
CA GLN A 582 9.52 3.04 -22.82
C GLN A 582 8.93 4.42 -23.18
N ILE A 583 9.28 5.47 -22.43
CA ILE A 583 8.83 6.84 -22.67
C ILE A 583 10.00 7.83 -22.57
N LEU A 584 10.08 8.72 -23.56
CA LEU A 584 10.82 9.97 -23.50
C LEU A 584 9.87 11.14 -23.71
N ALA A 585 10.01 12.20 -22.91
CA ALA A 585 9.35 13.48 -23.13
C ALA A 585 10.36 14.62 -23.05
N ALA A 586 10.28 15.60 -23.95
CA ALA A 586 11.19 16.74 -23.94
C ALA A 586 10.55 18.03 -24.48
N GLY A 587 11.15 19.17 -24.13
CA GLY A 587 10.72 20.50 -24.56
C GLY A 587 11.52 21.63 -23.89
N ALA A 588 11.15 22.88 -24.12
CA ALA A 588 11.88 24.05 -23.58
C ALA A 588 11.79 24.23 -22.05
N SER A 589 10.86 23.52 -21.38
CA SER A 589 10.61 23.59 -19.95
C SER A 589 9.78 22.39 -19.48
N ILE A 590 9.75 22.15 -18.17
CA ILE A 590 8.91 21.13 -17.54
C ILE A 590 7.40 21.32 -17.82
N THR A 591 6.95 22.55 -18.05
CA THR A 591 5.55 22.89 -18.40
C THR A 591 5.25 22.81 -19.90
N SER A 592 6.23 22.48 -20.74
CA SER A 592 6.09 22.41 -22.20
C SER A 592 6.68 21.10 -22.75
N LEU A 593 6.59 20.02 -21.99
CA LEU A 593 7.08 18.71 -22.40
C LEU A 593 6.13 18.07 -23.41
N THR A 594 6.72 17.43 -24.42
CA THR A 594 6.00 16.65 -25.44
C THR A 594 6.55 15.24 -25.46
N LYS A 595 5.68 14.22 -25.42
CA LYS A 595 6.09 12.83 -25.60
C LYS A 595 6.72 12.67 -27.00
N LYS A 596 7.91 12.08 -27.05
CA LYS A 596 8.70 11.93 -28.28
C LYS A 596 8.48 10.55 -28.90
N THR A 597 8.59 10.46 -30.22
CA THR A 597 8.36 9.22 -30.97
C THR A 597 9.55 8.27 -30.85
N GLN A 598 9.30 6.98 -30.61
CA GLN A 598 10.34 5.96 -30.66
C GLN A 598 10.67 5.65 -32.14
N GLY A 599 11.93 5.83 -32.52
CA GLY A 599 12.46 5.48 -33.84
C GLY A 599 13.07 4.08 -33.87
N GLY A 600 13.27 3.50 -35.07
CA GLY A 600 13.62 2.08 -35.22
C GLY A 600 15.08 1.70 -34.87
N ALA A 601 16.02 2.64 -34.87
CA ALA A 601 17.42 2.40 -34.52
C ALA A 601 18.19 3.72 -34.26
N ALA A 602 19.16 3.67 -33.34
CA ALA A 602 20.02 4.81 -32.96
C ALA A 602 20.71 5.52 -34.14
N ALA A 603 21.14 4.76 -35.16
CA ALA A 603 21.84 5.31 -36.32
C ALA A 603 20.94 6.15 -37.24
N THR A 604 19.65 5.83 -37.31
CA THR A 604 18.72 6.31 -38.36
C THR A 604 17.65 7.27 -37.85
N LEU A 605 17.67 7.66 -36.56
CA LEU A 605 16.69 8.55 -35.94
C LEU A 605 16.40 9.81 -36.77
N ASN A 606 15.13 10.19 -36.88
CA ASN A 606 14.68 11.48 -37.40
C ASN A 606 14.69 12.56 -36.29
N PRO A 607 14.63 13.88 -36.63
CA PRO A 607 14.60 14.94 -35.62
C PRO A 607 13.37 14.81 -34.70
N GLY A 608 13.60 14.70 -33.39
CA GLY A 608 12.57 14.47 -32.39
C GLY A 608 12.30 12.99 -32.07
N GLU A 609 12.99 12.04 -32.70
CA GLU A 609 12.90 10.62 -32.37
C GLU A 609 13.97 10.18 -31.34
N TRP A 610 13.64 9.14 -30.57
CA TRP A 610 14.54 8.47 -29.62
C TRP A 610 14.56 6.96 -29.82
N PHE A 611 15.56 6.28 -29.27
CA PHE A 611 15.66 4.82 -29.27
C PHE A 611 16.46 4.36 -28.05
N TRP A 612 16.13 3.20 -27.50
CA TRP A 612 16.90 2.59 -26.41
C TRP A 612 17.41 1.21 -26.83
N ALA A 613 18.69 0.94 -26.55
CA ALA A 613 19.27 -0.39 -26.68
C ALA A 613 20.52 -0.54 -25.82
N SER A 614 20.74 -1.75 -25.30
CA SER A 614 21.97 -2.13 -24.59
C SER A 614 22.36 -1.16 -23.46
N ASN A 615 21.37 -0.75 -22.65
CA ASN A 615 21.53 0.20 -21.54
C ASN A 615 21.94 1.63 -21.96
N VAL A 616 21.77 2.00 -23.24
CA VAL A 616 22.00 3.35 -23.76
C VAL A 616 20.72 3.90 -24.38
N LEU A 617 20.31 5.08 -23.90
CA LEU A 617 19.27 5.89 -24.49
C LEU A 617 19.90 6.82 -25.54
N TYR A 618 19.34 6.83 -26.75
CA TYR A 618 19.71 7.68 -27.86
C TYR A 618 18.58 8.67 -28.15
N TYR A 619 18.91 9.94 -28.33
CA TYR A 619 17.93 10.95 -28.70
C TYR A 619 18.46 11.88 -29.79
N ARG A 620 17.67 12.10 -30.84
CA ARG A 620 17.95 13.11 -31.85
C ARG A 620 17.07 14.33 -31.64
N LEU A 621 17.69 15.48 -31.38
CA LEU A 621 16.99 16.74 -31.10
C LEU A 621 15.98 17.09 -32.20
N ALA A 622 14.81 17.59 -31.81
CA ALA A 622 13.86 18.19 -32.73
C ALA A 622 14.36 19.55 -33.25
N VAL A 623 13.69 20.09 -34.27
CA VAL A 623 14.05 21.39 -34.85
C VAL A 623 13.84 22.50 -33.80
N GLY A 624 14.93 23.17 -33.43
CA GLY A 624 14.94 24.26 -32.43
C GLY A 624 15.35 23.83 -31.01
N GLU A 625 15.49 22.54 -30.74
CA GLU A 625 15.97 22.04 -29.44
C GLU A 625 17.52 22.09 -29.35
N VAL A 626 18.04 22.22 -28.14
CA VAL A 626 19.49 22.27 -27.84
C VAL A 626 19.76 21.47 -26.56
N ILE A 627 20.64 20.46 -26.65
CA ILE A 627 20.77 19.38 -25.64
C ILE A 627 21.02 19.87 -24.20
N ASN A 628 21.69 21.01 -24.01
CA ASN A 628 22.04 21.56 -22.69
C ASN A 628 21.02 22.59 -22.16
N SER A 629 19.87 22.77 -22.83
CA SER A 629 18.79 23.69 -22.40
C SER A 629 17.39 23.17 -22.66
N THR A 630 17.22 22.12 -23.47
CA THR A 630 15.98 21.35 -23.57
C THR A 630 15.81 20.52 -22.30
N HIS A 631 14.69 20.70 -21.58
CA HIS A 631 14.31 19.81 -20.48
C HIS A 631 13.96 18.43 -21.03
N ILE A 632 14.51 17.36 -20.46
CA ILE A 632 14.28 15.98 -20.89
C ILE A 632 13.89 15.11 -19.68
N GLU A 633 12.77 14.39 -19.81
CA GLU A 633 12.31 13.36 -18.88
C GLU A 633 12.32 12.00 -19.58
N ALA A 634 12.95 10.99 -18.98
CA ALA A 634 12.88 9.61 -19.44
C ALA A 634 12.24 8.73 -18.37
N ALA A 635 11.38 7.79 -18.76
CA ALA A 635 10.76 6.83 -17.84
C ALA A 635 11.83 6.02 -17.07
N SER A 636 11.60 5.82 -15.77
CA SER A 636 12.57 5.23 -14.85
C SER A 636 11.96 4.38 -13.73
N ARG A 637 10.63 4.40 -13.61
CA ARG A 637 9.82 3.63 -12.67
C ARG A 637 8.65 3.04 -13.44
N ASP A 638 8.41 1.75 -13.27
CA ASP A 638 7.33 1.03 -13.95
C ASP A 638 5.95 1.60 -13.61
N TYR A 639 5.80 2.19 -12.41
CA TYR A 639 4.53 2.64 -11.86
C TYR A 639 4.62 3.99 -11.16
N GLY A 640 3.58 4.82 -11.30
CA GLY A 640 3.34 5.97 -10.42
C GLY A 640 2.58 5.59 -9.15
N ILE A 641 1.61 4.66 -9.26
CA ILE A 641 0.82 4.14 -8.13
C ILE A 641 0.85 2.60 -8.14
N ILE A 642 1.28 1.99 -7.03
CA ILE A 642 1.28 0.53 -6.83
C ILE A 642 0.24 0.17 -5.75
N GLY A 643 -0.86 -0.45 -6.18
CA GLY A 643 -1.86 -1.06 -5.30
C GLY A 643 -1.57 -2.51 -4.93
N ASN A 644 -0.36 -3.04 -5.15
CA ASN A 644 -0.08 -4.48 -5.01
C ASN A 644 0.03 -4.95 -3.54
N PHE A 645 -0.41 -6.19 -3.28
CA PHE A 645 -0.38 -6.88 -1.98
C PHE A 645 -1.04 -6.16 -0.77
N LYS A 646 -1.93 -5.17 -0.94
CA LYS A 646 -2.58 -4.41 0.16
C LYS A 646 -4.04 -4.08 -0.13
N THR A 647 -4.91 -4.22 0.86
CA THR A 647 -6.37 -4.12 0.71
C THR A 647 -6.96 -2.91 1.43
N GLN A 648 -8.20 -2.53 1.10
CA GLN A 648 -8.93 -1.41 1.73
C GLN A 648 -8.21 -0.07 1.58
N ILE A 649 -7.87 0.30 0.34
CA ILE A 649 -7.13 1.53 0.00
C ILE A 649 -7.86 2.34 -1.08
N THR A 650 -7.96 3.65 -0.87
CA THR A 650 -8.50 4.61 -1.82
C THR A 650 -7.38 5.50 -2.36
N TYR A 651 -7.26 5.58 -3.67
CA TYR A 651 -6.46 6.57 -4.39
C TYR A 651 -7.41 7.57 -5.04
N GLN A 652 -7.26 8.86 -4.74
CA GLN A 652 -8.23 9.87 -5.18
C GLN A 652 -7.59 11.17 -5.72
N ASN A 653 -8.07 11.65 -6.88
CA ASN A 653 -7.67 12.96 -7.43
C ASN A 653 -6.14 13.10 -7.62
N LEU A 654 -5.52 12.15 -8.31
CA LEU A 654 -4.07 12.10 -8.58
C LEU A 654 -3.81 12.03 -10.09
N ILE A 655 -2.81 12.74 -10.57
CA ILE A 655 -2.30 12.65 -11.94
C ILE A 655 -1.05 11.77 -11.94
N VAL A 656 -0.90 10.90 -12.94
CA VAL A 656 0.34 10.17 -13.23
C VAL A 656 0.83 10.47 -14.65
N ARG A 657 2.14 10.65 -14.82
CA ARG A 657 2.79 10.75 -16.15
C ARG A 657 4.01 9.85 -16.28
N TYR A 658 4.37 9.55 -17.52
CA TYR A 658 5.67 9.00 -17.93
C TYR A 658 6.09 7.73 -17.16
N ALA A 659 5.13 6.85 -16.84
CA ALA A 659 5.41 5.56 -16.21
C ALA A 659 5.90 4.53 -17.26
N ASN A 660 6.86 3.70 -16.86
CA ASN A 660 7.57 2.77 -17.75
C ASN A 660 6.78 1.49 -18.08
N ALA A 661 5.73 1.17 -17.31
CA ALA A 661 4.82 0.06 -17.58
C ALA A 661 3.35 0.51 -17.47
N TYR A 662 2.88 0.93 -16.28
CA TYR A 662 1.51 1.40 -16.07
C TYR A 662 1.47 2.59 -15.13
N GLY A 663 0.74 3.66 -15.48
CA GLY A 663 0.53 4.81 -14.60
C GLY A 663 0.01 4.40 -13.21
N ALA A 664 -1.04 3.57 -13.15
CA ALA A 664 -1.56 3.02 -11.90
C ALA A 664 -1.81 1.50 -12.00
N TYR A 665 -1.43 0.75 -10.95
CA TYR A 665 -1.46 -0.72 -10.92
C TYR A 665 -2.28 -1.25 -9.73
N ILE A 666 -3.57 -1.48 -9.93
CA ILE A 666 -4.59 -1.68 -8.89
C ILE A 666 -5.04 -3.16 -8.85
N THR A 667 -4.21 -4.02 -8.24
CA THR A 667 -4.33 -5.49 -8.36
C THR A 667 -4.70 -6.25 -7.09
N SER A 668 -4.84 -5.57 -5.95
CA SER A 668 -5.23 -6.23 -4.70
C SER A 668 -6.75 -6.40 -4.59
N SER A 669 -7.32 -6.42 -3.39
CA SER A 669 -8.76 -6.52 -3.18
C SER A 669 -9.30 -5.34 -2.38
N ARG A 670 -10.53 -4.90 -2.68
CA ARG A 670 -11.19 -3.76 -2.04
C ARG A 670 -10.36 -2.48 -2.15
N GLN A 671 -9.99 -2.11 -3.37
CA GLN A 671 -9.32 -0.84 -3.68
C GLN A 671 -10.22 0.06 -4.53
N THR A 672 -10.13 1.37 -4.31
CA THR A 672 -10.89 2.38 -5.08
C THR A 672 -9.91 3.36 -5.72
N ALA A 673 -9.91 3.45 -7.04
CA ALA A 673 -9.26 4.49 -7.82
C ALA A 673 -10.33 5.46 -8.33
N SER A 674 -10.33 6.70 -7.87
CA SER A 674 -11.37 7.70 -8.20
C SER A 674 -10.73 9.03 -8.60
N GLY A 675 -11.10 9.63 -9.74
CA GLY A 675 -10.46 10.90 -10.13
C GLY A 675 -9.00 10.75 -10.59
N ILE A 676 -8.57 9.53 -10.96
CA ILE A 676 -7.18 9.22 -11.35
C ILE A 676 -7.00 9.51 -12.84
N GLU A 677 -5.91 10.19 -13.19
CA GLU A 677 -5.62 10.59 -14.57
C GLU A 677 -4.23 10.11 -14.98
N THR A 678 -4.13 9.18 -15.92
CA THR A 678 -2.86 8.64 -16.42
C THR A 678 -2.58 9.11 -17.84
N TYR A 679 -1.52 9.90 -17.99
CA TYR A 679 -1.12 10.53 -19.24
C TYR A 679 0.21 9.98 -19.75
N ASP A 680 0.35 9.91 -21.08
CA ASP A 680 1.65 9.90 -21.77
C ASP A 680 2.65 8.85 -21.22
N SER A 681 2.15 7.71 -20.73
CA SER A 681 2.91 6.60 -20.14
C SER A 681 2.97 5.41 -21.11
N GLU A 682 3.61 4.30 -20.73
CA GLU A 682 3.59 3.08 -21.55
C GLU A 682 2.14 2.56 -21.68
N ALA A 683 1.53 2.14 -20.58
CA ALA A 683 0.08 1.95 -20.45
C ALA A 683 -0.51 2.84 -19.32
N GLY A 684 -1.83 3.03 -19.33
CA GLY A 684 -2.53 3.89 -18.38
C GLY A 684 -2.80 3.24 -17.02
N ILE A 685 -3.92 2.53 -16.90
CA ILE A 685 -4.39 1.93 -15.63
C ILE A 685 -4.54 0.42 -15.80
N TYR A 686 -3.87 -0.36 -14.94
CA TYR A 686 -4.09 -1.80 -14.80
C TYR A 686 -5.00 -2.09 -13.60
N MET A 687 -6.00 -2.95 -13.76
CA MET A 687 -6.88 -3.42 -12.69
C MET A 687 -7.01 -4.94 -12.68
N ASP A 688 -6.86 -5.54 -11.49
CA ASP A 688 -7.10 -6.96 -11.22
C ASP A 688 -7.62 -7.12 -9.77
N GLY A 689 -7.91 -8.35 -9.33
CA GLY A 689 -8.29 -8.69 -7.96
C GLY A 689 -9.76 -8.47 -7.62
N THR A 690 -10.09 -8.45 -6.33
CA THR A 690 -11.46 -8.74 -5.87
C THR A 690 -12.17 -7.55 -5.20
N ASN A 691 -13.32 -7.14 -5.73
CA ASN A 691 -14.09 -5.93 -5.34
C ASN A 691 -13.30 -4.62 -5.53
N ASN A 692 -12.59 -4.44 -6.64
CA ASN A 692 -11.91 -3.18 -6.96
C ASN A 692 -12.79 -2.26 -7.81
N ILE A 693 -12.73 -0.96 -7.55
CA ILE A 693 -13.53 0.08 -8.18
C ILE A 693 -12.60 1.07 -8.90
N LEU A 694 -12.80 1.29 -10.20
CA LEU A 694 -12.22 2.39 -10.96
C LEU A 694 -13.35 3.34 -11.37
N GLN A 695 -13.29 4.61 -10.98
CA GLN A 695 -14.32 5.56 -11.37
C GLN A 695 -13.83 6.99 -11.63
N TYR A 696 -14.59 7.77 -12.41
CA TYR A 696 -14.29 9.18 -12.75
C TYR A 696 -12.81 9.38 -13.13
N SER A 697 -12.28 8.53 -13.99
CA SER A 697 -10.83 8.44 -14.26
C SER A 697 -10.55 8.57 -15.76
N VAL A 698 -9.34 9.00 -16.11
CA VAL A 698 -8.91 9.25 -17.50
C VAL A 698 -7.62 8.48 -17.78
N ALA A 699 -7.57 7.76 -18.89
CA ALA A 699 -6.33 7.18 -19.42
C ALA A 699 -6.12 7.60 -20.87
N THR A 700 -5.05 8.35 -21.15
CA THR A 700 -4.89 8.99 -22.46
C THR A 700 -3.46 9.14 -22.95
N ARG A 701 -3.28 9.04 -24.27
CA ARG A 701 -1.99 9.12 -24.99
C ARG A 701 -0.92 8.15 -24.51
N ASN A 702 -1.30 7.04 -23.89
CA ASN A 702 -0.35 5.99 -23.54
C ASN A 702 0.11 5.24 -24.81
N ASN A 703 1.29 4.63 -24.81
CA ASN A 703 1.84 3.90 -25.97
C ASN A 703 0.98 2.68 -26.34
N THR A 704 0.51 1.92 -25.34
CA THR A 704 -0.28 0.70 -25.52
C THR A 704 -1.72 0.91 -25.03
N GLU A 705 -2.15 0.33 -23.91
CA GLU A 705 -3.55 0.42 -23.47
C GLU A 705 -3.85 1.63 -22.56
N GLY A 706 -5.08 2.14 -22.67
CA GLY A 706 -5.59 3.11 -21.71
C GLY A 706 -5.97 2.43 -20.38
N VAL A 707 -6.91 1.49 -20.41
CA VAL A 707 -7.28 0.70 -19.22
C VAL A 707 -7.18 -0.79 -19.53
N TYR A 708 -6.30 -1.50 -18.83
CA TYR A 708 -6.19 -2.95 -18.85
C TYR A 708 -6.92 -3.54 -17.64
N ILE A 709 -7.80 -4.51 -17.88
CA ILE A 709 -8.54 -5.24 -16.86
C ILE A 709 -8.16 -6.73 -16.98
N GLY A 710 -7.41 -7.23 -16.01
CA GLY A 710 -6.88 -8.60 -15.98
C GLY A 710 -7.90 -9.63 -15.52
N SER A 711 -7.71 -10.15 -14.31
CA SER A 711 -8.41 -11.31 -13.76
C SER A 711 -9.48 -11.05 -12.68
N PRO A 712 -10.18 -9.90 -12.62
CA PRO A 712 -10.86 -9.51 -11.40
C PRO A 712 -12.12 -10.30 -11.08
N THR A 713 -12.46 -10.31 -9.79
CA THR A 713 -13.72 -10.84 -9.27
C THR A 713 -14.54 -9.70 -8.67
N ASN A 714 -15.76 -9.48 -9.18
CA ASN A 714 -16.62 -8.35 -8.85
C ASN A 714 -15.92 -6.97 -8.97
N ALA A 715 -15.17 -6.71 -10.05
CA ALA A 715 -14.66 -5.36 -10.32
C ALA A 715 -15.73 -4.42 -10.88
N GLN A 716 -15.55 -3.12 -10.70
CA GLN A 716 -16.51 -2.08 -11.07
C GLN A 716 -15.77 -0.94 -11.79
N VAL A 717 -16.20 -0.60 -13.01
CA VAL A 717 -15.58 0.43 -13.85
C VAL A 717 -16.65 1.41 -14.33
N TYR A 718 -16.65 2.62 -13.77
CA TYR A 718 -17.74 3.59 -13.89
C TYR A 718 -17.26 4.97 -14.31
N ASN A 719 -17.89 5.59 -15.31
CA ASN A 719 -17.58 6.98 -15.69
C ASN A 719 -16.07 7.18 -16.01
N VAL A 720 -15.46 6.23 -16.74
CA VAL A 720 -14.04 6.27 -17.15
C VAL A 720 -13.90 6.69 -18.61
N LEU A 721 -12.89 7.50 -18.92
CA LEU A 721 -12.49 7.85 -20.29
C LEU A 721 -11.18 7.15 -20.67
N SER A 722 -11.17 6.45 -21.80
CA SER A 722 -9.95 5.99 -22.45
C SER A 722 -9.81 6.62 -23.83
N TYR A 723 -8.88 7.58 -23.97
CA TYR A 723 -8.76 8.42 -25.17
C TYR A 723 -7.39 8.40 -25.82
N GLY A 724 -7.31 8.16 -27.13
CA GLY A 724 -6.10 8.43 -27.90
C GLY A 724 -4.86 7.60 -27.53
N ASN A 725 -5.05 6.39 -26.99
CA ASN A 725 -3.96 5.47 -26.66
C ASN A 725 -3.52 4.68 -27.91
N GLY A 726 -2.24 4.30 -27.99
CA GLY A 726 -1.60 3.69 -29.16
C GLY A 726 -1.94 2.22 -29.41
N GLY A 727 -2.73 1.60 -28.54
CA GLY A 727 -3.32 0.28 -28.70
C GLY A 727 -4.84 0.29 -28.44
N LYS A 728 -5.26 -0.29 -27.30
CA LYS A 728 -6.67 -0.50 -26.98
C LYS A 728 -7.20 0.55 -25.99
N GLY A 729 -8.48 0.90 -26.12
CA GLY A 729 -9.19 1.78 -25.18
C GLY A 729 -9.35 1.13 -23.81
N LEU A 730 -10.35 0.27 -23.67
CA LEU A 730 -10.47 -0.67 -22.55
C LEU A 730 -10.12 -2.08 -23.07
N ASN A 731 -9.09 -2.70 -22.50
CA ASN A 731 -8.67 -4.07 -22.82
C ASN A 731 -9.03 -5.02 -21.67
N LEU A 732 -9.85 -6.01 -21.94
CA LEU A 732 -10.38 -6.95 -20.96
C LEU A 732 -9.82 -8.35 -21.21
N PHE A 733 -9.38 -9.02 -20.15
CA PHE A 733 -8.98 -10.42 -20.17
C PHE A 733 -10.12 -11.27 -19.60
N ALA A 734 -10.40 -12.43 -20.21
CA ALA A 734 -11.59 -13.23 -19.89
C ALA A 734 -11.28 -14.73 -19.78
N TYR A 735 -11.56 -15.29 -18.60
CA TYR A 735 -11.45 -16.71 -18.25
C TYR A 735 -12.41 -17.08 -17.12
N THR A 736 -12.48 -18.37 -16.79
CA THR A 736 -13.40 -18.92 -15.77
C THR A 736 -13.20 -18.28 -14.39
N GLY A 737 -14.25 -17.68 -13.83
CA GLY A 737 -14.26 -17.06 -12.49
C GLY A 737 -14.25 -15.53 -12.49
N ILE A 738 -13.89 -14.89 -13.61
CA ILE A 738 -13.89 -13.43 -13.74
C ILE A 738 -15.31 -12.88 -13.68
N SER A 739 -15.46 -11.77 -12.95
CA SER A 739 -16.73 -11.04 -12.85
C SER A 739 -16.49 -9.53 -12.72
N MET A 740 -17.26 -8.74 -13.48
CA MET A 740 -17.08 -7.28 -13.52
C MET A 740 -18.31 -6.53 -14.04
N THR A 741 -18.41 -5.24 -13.70
CA THR A 741 -19.45 -4.32 -14.19
C THR A 741 -18.83 -3.10 -14.86
N LEU A 742 -19.24 -2.77 -16.10
CA LEU A 742 -18.82 -1.56 -16.82
C LEU A 742 -20.03 -0.69 -17.19
N LYS A 743 -20.08 0.53 -16.67
CA LYS A 743 -21.13 1.52 -16.96
C LYS A 743 -20.57 2.91 -17.24
N ASN A 744 -21.25 3.70 -18.06
CA ASN A 744 -20.95 5.12 -18.29
C ASN A 744 -19.52 5.38 -18.83
N ASN A 745 -18.85 4.43 -19.48
CA ASN A 745 -17.46 4.60 -19.92
C ASN A 745 -17.38 5.08 -21.38
N ILE A 746 -16.44 5.97 -21.68
CA ILE A 746 -16.08 6.40 -23.04
C ILE A 746 -14.77 5.72 -23.46
N ALA A 747 -14.74 5.15 -24.68
CA ALA A 747 -13.51 4.75 -25.35
C ALA A 747 -13.46 5.35 -26.77
N SER A 748 -12.57 6.32 -27.01
CA SER A 748 -12.58 7.14 -28.24
C SER A 748 -11.17 7.46 -28.75
N GLY A 749 -10.99 7.57 -30.06
CA GLY A 749 -9.74 8.01 -30.71
C GLY A 749 -8.51 7.11 -30.51
N ASN A 750 -8.67 5.93 -29.90
CA ASN A 750 -7.59 4.95 -29.73
C ASN A 750 -7.26 4.31 -31.08
N THR A 751 -5.98 4.03 -31.36
CA THR A 751 -5.53 3.60 -32.71
C THR A 751 -5.84 2.14 -33.05
N GLY A 752 -6.10 1.30 -32.05
CA GLY A 752 -6.51 -0.11 -32.22
C GLY A 752 -8.02 -0.29 -32.17
N VAL A 753 -8.54 -0.78 -31.04
CA VAL A 753 -9.98 -0.95 -30.79
C VAL A 753 -10.39 -0.28 -29.49
N SER A 754 -11.61 0.29 -29.46
CA SER A 754 -12.14 0.96 -28.28
C SER A 754 -12.38 0.01 -27.11
N PHE A 755 -12.86 -1.20 -27.41
CA PHE A 755 -13.03 -2.30 -26.46
C PHE A 755 -12.40 -3.58 -27.02
N GLY A 756 -11.49 -4.19 -26.27
CA GLY A 756 -10.86 -5.47 -26.63
C GLY A 756 -11.15 -6.55 -25.60
N PHE A 757 -11.36 -7.79 -26.05
CA PHE A 757 -11.72 -8.96 -25.23
C PHE A 757 -10.83 -10.16 -25.60
N ASN A 758 -9.82 -10.43 -24.78
CA ASN A 758 -8.90 -11.56 -24.96
C ASN A 758 -9.44 -12.78 -24.20
N PHE A 759 -9.49 -13.94 -24.86
CA PHE A 759 -10.18 -15.13 -24.34
C PHE A 759 -9.22 -16.28 -24.01
N ILE A 760 -9.31 -16.80 -22.78
CA ILE A 760 -8.71 -18.09 -22.39
C ILE A 760 -9.75 -18.88 -21.58
N PHE A 761 -10.22 -20.01 -22.10
CA PHE A 761 -11.03 -21.04 -21.42
C PHE A 761 -11.97 -20.59 -20.27
N GLY A 762 -13.18 -20.12 -20.62
CA GLY A 762 -14.27 -19.98 -19.65
C GLY A 762 -15.46 -19.16 -20.14
N THR A 763 -16.44 -18.99 -19.27
CA THR A 763 -17.52 -17.98 -19.41
C THR A 763 -17.41 -16.97 -18.27
N PRO A 764 -17.01 -15.71 -18.54
CA PRO A 764 -16.96 -14.66 -17.53
C PRO A 764 -18.36 -14.12 -17.21
N THR A 765 -18.54 -13.49 -16.04
CA THR A 765 -19.78 -12.79 -15.67
C THR A 765 -19.59 -11.28 -15.83
N VAL A 766 -19.81 -10.77 -17.04
CA VAL A 766 -19.63 -9.35 -17.37
C VAL A 766 -21.00 -8.66 -17.46
N THR A 767 -21.19 -7.59 -16.69
CA THR A 767 -22.40 -6.74 -16.74
C THR A 767 -22.06 -5.39 -17.36
N THR A 768 -22.71 -5.04 -18.46
CA THR A 768 -22.33 -3.89 -19.31
C THR A 768 -23.55 -3.11 -19.77
N SER A 769 -23.55 -1.79 -19.57
CA SER A 769 -24.53 -0.89 -20.21
C SER A 769 -24.13 0.58 -20.19
N HIS A 770 -24.73 1.38 -21.07
CA HIS A 770 -24.53 2.84 -21.14
C HIS A 770 -23.06 3.26 -21.33
N ASN A 771 -22.28 2.51 -22.10
CA ASN A 771 -20.93 2.88 -22.52
C ASN A 771 -20.97 3.47 -23.94
N LEU A 772 -19.95 4.24 -24.33
CA LEU A 772 -19.84 4.89 -25.64
C LEU A 772 -18.49 4.59 -26.30
N TRP A 773 -18.50 4.30 -27.60
CA TRP A 773 -17.27 4.21 -28.40
C TRP A 773 -17.44 4.72 -29.83
N ASP A 774 -16.40 5.36 -30.38
CA ASP A 774 -16.38 5.85 -31.77
C ASP A 774 -15.92 4.79 -32.78
N THR A 775 -15.02 3.91 -32.35
CA THR A 775 -14.37 2.89 -33.18
C THR A 775 -14.80 1.51 -32.70
N ALA A 776 -15.00 0.56 -33.63
CA ALA A 776 -15.47 -0.78 -33.28
C ALA A 776 -14.61 -1.45 -32.19
N GLY A 777 -15.26 -2.18 -31.30
CA GLY A 777 -14.57 -3.19 -30.49
C GLY A 777 -14.17 -4.40 -31.32
N ASP A 778 -13.41 -5.32 -30.73
CA ASP A 778 -13.09 -6.58 -31.42
C ASP A 778 -14.30 -7.53 -31.54
N ALA A 779 -14.11 -8.64 -32.26
CA ALA A 779 -15.17 -9.61 -32.53
C ALA A 779 -15.80 -10.20 -31.25
N ASN A 780 -15.04 -10.31 -30.16
CA ASN A 780 -15.51 -10.88 -28.90
C ASN A 780 -16.34 -9.86 -28.09
N TRP A 781 -16.03 -8.56 -28.18
CA TRP A 781 -16.81 -7.50 -27.52
C TRP A 781 -18.29 -7.55 -27.90
N THR A 782 -18.61 -7.89 -29.15
CA THR A 782 -19.99 -8.04 -29.65
C THR A 782 -20.86 -8.96 -28.79
N THR A 783 -20.27 -9.98 -28.14
CA THR A 783 -20.96 -10.91 -27.24
C THR A 783 -21.17 -10.36 -25.83
N TYR A 784 -20.28 -9.47 -25.35
CA TYR A 784 -20.22 -9.04 -23.94
C TYR A 784 -20.54 -7.54 -23.73
N LYS A 785 -20.86 -6.81 -24.79
CA LYS A 785 -21.17 -5.37 -24.72
C LYS A 785 -22.46 -5.00 -23.97
N GLY A 786 -23.41 -5.93 -23.82
CA GLY A 786 -24.66 -5.67 -23.09
C GLY A 786 -25.62 -4.73 -23.83
N SER A 787 -26.29 -3.82 -23.10
CA SER A 787 -27.42 -3.01 -23.61
C SER A 787 -27.28 -1.50 -23.38
N SER A 788 -28.09 -0.70 -24.07
CA SER A 788 -28.14 0.77 -23.94
C SER A 788 -26.81 1.51 -24.21
N ASN A 789 -25.89 0.92 -24.98
CA ASN A 789 -24.63 1.56 -25.34
C ASN A 789 -24.77 2.45 -26.59
N GLN A 790 -23.83 3.39 -26.75
CA GLN A 790 -23.69 4.25 -27.92
C GLN A 790 -22.53 3.76 -28.80
N GLU A 791 -22.87 2.99 -29.83
CA GLU A 791 -21.90 2.26 -30.65
C GLU A 791 -21.55 3.03 -31.93
N LEU A 792 -20.26 3.21 -32.21
CA LEU A 792 -19.73 4.00 -33.34
C LEU A 792 -20.16 5.48 -33.30
N VAL A 793 -20.22 6.04 -32.09
CA VAL A 793 -20.63 7.41 -31.79
C VAL A 793 -19.43 8.22 -31.30
N ASN A 794 -19.25 9.43 -31.85
CA ASN A 794 -18.25 10.38 -31.36
C ASN A 794 -18.77 11.06 -30.07
N PRO A 795 -18.02 11.05 -28.96
CA PRO A 795 -18.46 11.68 -27.70
C PRO A 795 -18.47 13.22 -27.71
N LEU A 796 -17.95 13.86 -28.77
CA LEU A 796 -17.86 15.34 -28.91
C LEU A 796 -17.20 15.99 -27.68
N LEU A 797 -15.90 15.81 -27.52
CA LEU A 797 -15.09 16.38 -26.43
C LEU A 797 -14.54 17.77 -26.82
N ILE A 798 -14.41 18.71 -25.88
CA ILE A 798 -14.11 20.12 -26.18
C ILE A 798 -12.73 20.33 -26.85
N ASP A 799 -11.64 19.90 -26.23
CA ASP A 799 -10.29 20.02 -26.79
C ASP A 799 -9.38 18.89 -26.30
N THR A 800 -9.36 17.80 -27.07
CA THR A 800 -8.58 16.61 -26.76
C THR A 800 -7.07 16.81 -26.94
N SER A 801 -6.64 17.86 -27.66
CA SER A 801 -5.23 18.17 -27.88
C SER A 801 -4.58 18.73 -26.60
N ASN A 802 -5.30 19.62 -25.89
CA ASN A 802 -4.88 20.17 -24.61
C ASN A 802 -5.41 19.38 -23.40
N SER A 803 -5.90 18.15 -23.61
CA SER A 803 -6.47 17.26 -22.57
C SER A 803 -7.74 17.76 -21.87
N ASN A 804 -8.48 18.69 -22.48
CA ASN A 804 -9.79 19.12 -22.00
C ASN A 804 -10.88 18.18 -22.57
N PHE A 805 -11.18 17.14 -21.80
CA PHE A 805 -12.15 16.10 -22.19
C PHE A 805 -13.56 16.33 -21.65
N ALA A 806 -13.91 17.55 -21.24
CA ALA A 806 -15.30 17.91 -20.98
C ALA A 806 -16.14 17.84 -22.27
N LEU A 807 -17.45 17.62 -22.12
CA LEU A 807 -18.38 17.43 -23.23
C LEU A 807 -18.73 18.76 -23.93
N GLN A 808 -18.81 18.74 -25.26
CA GLN A 808 -19.36 19.84 -26.05
C GLN A 808 -20.88 19.94 -25.86
N PRO A 809 -21.49 21.13 -26.07
CA PRO A 809 -22.94 21.25 -26.16
C PRO A 809 -23.51 20.28 -27.19
N LEU A 810 -24.62 19.62 -26.85
CA LEU A 810 -25.28 18.58 -27.66
C LEU A 810 -24.43 17.31 -27.89
N SER A 811 -23.39 17.07 -27.07
CA SER A 811 -22.76 15.74 -27.00
C SER A 811 -23.82 14.66 -26.70
N PRO A 812 -23.77 13.51 -27.41
CA PRO A 812 -24.75 12.44 -27.20
C PRO A 812 -24.55 11.71 -25.86
N SER A 813 -23.41 11.92 -25.18
CA SER A 813 -23.17 11.47 -23.80
C SER A 813 -24.06 12.12 -22.74
N ILE A 814 -24.71 13.25 -23.06
CA ILE A 814 -25.37 14.10 -22.04
C ILE A 814 -26.76 13.58 -21.69
N ASP A 815 -27.05 13.39 -20.40
CA ASP A 815 -28.28 12.78 -19.84
C ASP A 815 -28.55 11.32 -20.31
N THR A 816 -27.54 10.58 -20.77
CA THR A 816 -27.71 9.23 -21.37
C THR A 816 -26.98 8.09 -20.65
N GLY A 817 -26.32 8.35 -19.53
CA GLY A 817 -25.72 7.33 -18.66
C GLY A 817 -26.75 6.63 -17.77
N THR A 818 -26.28 6.08 -16.65
CA THR A 818 -27.11 5.45 -15.63
C THR A 818 -26.55 5.68 -14.22
N THR A 819 -27.44 5.79 -13.22
CA THR A 819 -27.05 6.08 -11.83
C THR A 819 -26.11 5.03 -11.23
N ILE A 820 -25.10 5.51 -10.51
CA ILE A 820 -24.14 4.72 -9.73
C ILE A 820 -24.28 5.12 -8.26
N ASP A 821 -24.59 4.17 -7.39
CA ASP A 821 -24.90 4.46 -5.98
C ASP A 821 -23.72 5.12 -5.25
N GLY A 822 -24.01 6.19 -4.51
CA GLY A 822 -23.03 6.95 -3.74
C GLY A 822 -22.28 8.03 -4.53
N ASN A 823 -22.38 8.06 -5.86
CA ASN A 823 -21.73 9.07 -6.70
C ASN A 823 -22.67 10.27 -6.93
N THR A 824 -22.16 11.49 -6.70
CA THR A 824 -22.93 12.74 -6.75
C THR A 824 -22.23 13.89 -7.50
N THR A 825 -20.96 13.69 -7.88
CA THR A 825 -20.12 14.69 -8.55
C THR A 825 -19.20 14.05 -9.59
N ASP A 826 -18.76 14.84 -10.57
CA ASP A 826 -17.84 14.44 -11.64
C ASP A 826 -16.34 14.45 -11.23
N ILE A 827 -15.46 14.19 -12.21
CA ILE A 827 -13.99 14.19 -12.06
C ILE A 827 -13.37 15.52 -11.59
N LEU A 828 -14.09 16.63 -11.72
CA LEU A 828 -13.70 17.99 -11.31
C LEU A 828 -14.36 18.41 -9.99
N GLY A 829 -15.33 17.62 -9.48
CA GLY A 829 -16.13 17.93 -8.30
C GLY A 829 -17.40 18.74 -8.59
N ASN A 830 -17.79 18.88 -9.86
CA ASN A 830 -19.06 19.49 -10.24
C ASN A 830 -20.23 18.56 -9.90
N PRO A 831 -21.42 19.07 -9.51
CA PRO A 831 -22.58 18.22 -9.29
C PRO A 831 -23.15 17.66 -10.60
N ILE A 832 -23.73 16.47 -10.49
CA ILE A 832 -24.48 15.76 -11.55
C ILE A 832 -25.85 16.43 -11.79
N TYR A 833 -26.29 16.50 -13.05
CA TYR A 833 -27.55 17.13 -13.51
C TYR A 833 -28.39 16.15 -14.33
N GLY A 834 -29.60 15.86 -13.87
CA GLY A 834 -30.50 14.92 -14.52
C GLY A 834 -30.04 13.47 -14.38
N THR A 835 -30.00 12.75 -15.49
CA THR A 835 -29.35 11.44 -15.57
C THR A 835 -27.84 11.65 -15.70
N PRO A 836 -26.95 10.94 -14.98
CA PRO A 836 -25.51 11.14 -15.10
C PRO A 836 -25.02 10.97 -16.54
N ASP A 837 -24.03 11.76 -16.94
CA ASP A 837 -23.46 11.67 -18.28
C ASP A 837 -22.62 10.40 -18.48
N ILE A 838 -22.47 9.98 -19.74
CA ILE A 838 -21.48 8.97 -20.11
C ILE A 838 -20.10 9.64 -20.14
N GLY A 839 -19.18 9.15 -19.30
CA GLY A 839 -17.80 9.63 -19.16
C GLY A 839 -17.49 10.22 -17.77
N PRO A 840 -16.24 10.65 -17.53
CA PRO A 840 -15.81 11.20 -16.24
C PRO A 840 -16.25 12.64 -15.97
N TYR A 841 -16.66 13.40 -16.98
CA TYR A 841 -17.04 14.80 -16.89
C TYR A 841 -18.55 14.96 -17.05
N GLU A 842 -19.17 15.82 -16.24
CA GLU A 842 -20.58 16.17 -16.37
C GLU A 842 -20.73 17.48 -17.15
N TYR A 843 -21.61 17.53 -18.15
CA TYR A 843 -21.95 18.74 -18.87
C TYR A 843 -22.73 19.71 -17.97
N GLN A 844 -22.01 20.68 -17.40
CA GLN A 844 -22.60 21.72 -16.56
C GLN A 844 -23.53 22.64 -17.38
N PRO A 845 -24.84 22.71 -17.09
CA PRO A 845 -25.77 23.54 -17.85
C PRO A 845 -25.35 25.03 -17.76
N PRO A 846 -25.14 25.73 -18.89
CA PRO A 846 -24.49 27.04 -18.88
C PRO A 846 -25.45 28.22 -18.64
N TYR A 847 -26.73 28.07 -18.99
CA TYR A 847 -27.71 29.16 -18.91
C TYR A 847 -28.49 29.12 -17.60
N THR A 848 -29.23 30.18 -17.29
CA THR A 848 -30.07 30.29 -16.07
C THR A 848 -31.30 31.13 -16.37
N ILE A 849 -32.48 30.57 -16.07
CA ILE A 849 -33.78 31.15 -16.39
C ILE A 849 -33.97 32.52 -15.72
N GLY A 850 -34.64 33.46 -16.39
CA GLY A 850 -34.83 34.84 -15.91
C GLY A 850 -33.55 35.69 -15.86
N THR A 851 -32.37 35.12 -16.14
CA THR A 851 -31.11 35.83 -16.40
C THR A 851 -30.70 35.72 -17.88
N HIS A 852 -31.07 34.62 -18.52
CA HIS A 852 -30.91 34.34 -19.94
C HIS A 852 -32.28 34.00 -20.52
N ASP A 853 -32.56 34.53 -21.71
CA ASP A 853 -33.77 34.21 -22.46
C ASP A 853 -33.60 32.89 -23.26
N ILE A 854 -34.72 32.23 -23.57
CA ILE A 854 -34.75 30.97 -24.35
C ILE A 854 -34.90 31.28 -25.84
N ASP A 855 -34.11 30.67 -26.73
CA ASP A 855 -34.32 30.77 -28.19
C ASP A 855 -35.68 30.17 -28.59
N ILE A 856 -36.47 30.88 -29.41
CA ILE A 856 -37.84 30.48 -29.78
C ILE A 856 -37.91 29.17 -30.59
N THR A 857 -36.78 28.65 -31.07
CA THR A 857 -36.63 27.35 -31.75
C THR A 857 -35.89 26.31 -30.90
N GLY A 858 -35.50 26.65 -29.68
CA GLY A 858 -34.71 25.81 -28.79
C GLY A 858 -35.55 24.96 -27.84
N ALA A 859 -35.58 23.65 -28.06
CA ALA A 859 -35.96 22.71 -27.02
C ALA A 859 -34.94 22.77 -25.87
N VAL A 860 -35.41 22.91 -24.63
CA VAL A 860 -34.56 23.04 -23.43
C VAL A 860 -34.88 21.99 -22.37
N ARG A 861 -33.87 21.66 -21.57
CA ARG A 861 -34.00 20.96 -20.29
C ARG A 861 -33.66 21.94 -19.16
N LEU A 862 -34.64 22.23 -18.32
CA LEU A 862 -34.53 23.04 -17.12
C LEU A 862 -34.33 22.11 -15.91
N TYR A 863 -33.27 22.34 -15.15
CA TYR A 863 -32.91 21.56 -13.96
C TYR A 863 -33.27 22.30 -12.68
N LYS A 864 -33.22 21.58 -11.55
CA LYS A 864 -33.62 22.11 -10.25
C LYS A 864 -33.00 23.47 -9.90
N ASN A 865 -31.72 23.78 -10.08
CA ASN A 865 -31.23 25.14 -9.70
C ASN A 865 -31.60 26.29 -10.68
N GLY A 866 -32.64 26.15 -11.49
CA GLY A 866 -33.05 27.14 -12.50
C GLY A 866 -32.09 27.26 -13.69
N LYS A 867 -31.03 26.44 -13.73
CA LYS A 867 -30.16 26.34 -14.90
C LYS A 867 -30.82 25.52 -16.01
N TYR A 868 -30.49 25.83 -17.25
CA TYR A 868 -30.95 25.06 -18.41
C TYR A 868 -29.86 24.83 -19.45
N ARG A 869 -30.07 23.81 -20.27
CA ARG A 869 -29.34 23.55 -21.52
C ARG A 869 -30.34 23.39 -22.67
N TYR A 870 -29.90 23.65 -23.90
CA TYR A 870 -30.62 23.18 -25.08
C TYR A 870 -30.42 21.67 -25.25
N THR A 871 -31.45 20.97 -25.72
CA THR A 871 -31.40 19.55 -26.10
C THR A 871 -31.25 19.35 -27.62
N ASN A 872 -31.61 20.35 -28.41
CA ASN A 872 -31.45 20.43 -29.86
C ASN A 872 -30.64 21.68 -30.26
N ALA A 873 -30.19 21.75 -31.51
CA ALA A 873 -29.57 22.95 -32.05
C ALA A 873 -30.61 24.06 -32.32
N THR A 874 -30.32 25.28 -31.88
CA THR A 874 -31.11 26.48 -32.17
C THR A 874 -30.85 26.98 -33.59
N THR A 875 -31.85 27.61 -34.22
CA THR A 875 -31.77 27.98 -35.65
C THR A 875 -32.00 29.46 -35.95
N THR A 876 -32.41 30.28 -34.97
CA THR A 876 -32.75 31.70 -35.22
C THR A 876 -31.90 32.70 -34.45
N GLY A 877 -31.53 32.41 -33.20
CA GLY A 877 -30.95 33.40 -32.29
C GLY A 877 -31.97 34.42 -31.74
N THR A 878 -33.26 34.27 -32.09
CA THR A 878 -34.35 35.10 -31.58
C THR A 878 -34.83 34.52 -30.26
N THR A 879 -34.94 35.34 -29.22
CA THR A 879 -35.27 34.87 -27.87
C THR A 879 -36.69 35.24 -27.41
N ALA A 880 -37.25 34.37 -26.58
CA ALA A 880 -38.49 34.54 -25.84
C ALA A 880 -38.21 35.18 -24.48
N SER A 881 -38.86 36.29 -24.17
CA SER A 881 -38.93 36.81 -22.80
C SER A 881 -39.82 35.89 -21.97
N PHE A 882 -39.25 34.81 -21.44
CA PHE A 882 -39.99 33.76 -20.75
C PHE A 882 -39.24 33.27 -19.51
N ASN A 883 -39.93 33.25 -18.38
CA ASN A 883 -39.44 32.68 -17.14
C ASN A 883 -40.44 31.66 -16.59
N ILE A 884 -39.91 30.59 -15.99
CA ILE A 884 -40.69 29.50 -15.40
C ILE A 884 -40.00 29.00 -14.13
N THR A 885 -40.75 28.74 -13.06
CA THR A 885 -40.20 28.30 -11.77
C THR A 885 -41.24 27.50 -10.98
N PRO A 886 -40.94 26.28 -10.48
CA PRO A 886 -41.84 25.52 -9.60
C PRO A 886 -42.27 26.29 -8.34
N VAL A 887 -43.52 26.09 -7.93
CA VAL A 887 -44.08 26.72 -6.72
C VAL A 887 -43.39 26.15 -5.48
N GLY A 888 -43.07 27.03 -4.52
CA GLY A 888 -42.15 26.74 -3.42
C GLY A 888 -40.68 27.02 -3.76
N GLY A 889 -40.40 27.38 -5.02
CA GLY A 889 -39.04 27.49 -5.53
C GLY A 889 -38.40 26.12 -5.70
N PHE A 890 -37.11 26.12 -5.99
CA PHE A 890 -36.37 24.90 -6.25
C PHE A 890 -35.49 24.49 -5.04
N PRO A 891 -35.66 23.28 -4.48
CA PRO A 891 -34.81 22.79 -3.40
C PRO A 891 -33.35 22.62 -3.81
N ALA A 892 -32.42 22.96 -2.92
CA ALA A 892 -30.98 22.82 -3.16
C ALA A 892 -30.46 21.41 -2.87
N GLY A 893 -29.45 20.98 -3.64
CA GLY A 893 -28.60 19.81 -3.31
C GLY A 893 -28.82 18.54 -4.13
N ASP A 894 -29.93 18.44 -4.84
CA ASP A 894 -30.24 17.35 -5.79
C ASP A 894 -30.61 17.99 -7.12
N TYR A 895 -29.98 17.59 -8.22
CA TYR A 895 -30.28 18.13 -9.56
C TYR A 895 -30.69 17.04 -10.55
N SER A 896 -31.00 15.83 -10.06
CA SER A 896 -31.49 14.71 -10.89
C SER A 896 -32.89 14.95 -11.47
N GLU A 897 -33.66 15.85 -10.86
CA GLU A 897 -34.96 16.28 -11.33
C GLU A 897 -34.88 17.39 -12.38
N PHE A 898 -35.64 17.24 -13.47
CA PHE A 898 -35.72 18.21 -14.55
C PHE A 898 -37.12 18.31 -15.17
N MET A 899 -37.29 19.33 -16.00
CA MET A 899 -38.42 19.54 -16.89
C MET A 899 -37.89 19.81 -18.29
N ASN A 900 -38.46 19.13 -19.30
CA ASN A 900 -38.23 19.49 -20.70
C ASN A 900 -39.27 20.54 -21.11
N MET A 901 -38.88 21.50 -21.95
CA MET A 901 -39.77 22.51 -22.51
C MET A 901 -39.41 22.74 -23.98
N ASN A 902 -40.42 22.96 -24.83
CA ASN A 902 -40.24 23.27 -26.24
C ASN A 902 -41.23 24.34 -26.70
N ILE A 903 -40.72 25.52 -27.06
CA ILE A 903 -41.50 26.59 -27.68
C ILE A 903 -41.85 26.18 -29.12
N THR A 904 -43.08 26.46 -29.56
CA THR A 904 -43.55 26.20 -30.93
C THR A 904 -44.08 27.46 -31.61
N THR A 905 -44.57 28.45 -30.85
CA THR A 905 -45.02 29.74 -31.37
C THR A 905 -44.67 30.84 -30.37
N TRP A 906 -44.08 31.94 -30.85
CA TRP A 906 -43.73 33.10 -30.01
C TRP A 906 -43.88 34.40 -30.79
N ASN A 907 -45.11 34.73 -31.19
CA ASN A 907 -45.38 35.89 -32.02
C ASN A 907 -45.19 37.18 -31.21
N THR A 908 -44.32 38.07 -31.69
CA THR A 908 -44.02 39.38 -31.07
C THR A 908 -44.76 40.55 -31.74
N SER A 909 -45.63 40.24 -32.71
CA SER A 909 -46.52 41.15 -33.43
C SER A 909 -47.68 40.36 -34.05
N GLY A 910 -48.71 41.04 -34.56
CA GLY A 910 -49.90 40.38 -35.10
C GLY A 910 -50.87 39.97 -33.98
N ASP A 911 -51.13 38.67 -33.84
CA ASP A 911 -51.98 38.08 -32.80
C ASP A 911 -51.29 37.97 -31.42
N TYR A 912 -49.97 38.18 -31.36
CA TYR A 912 -49.12 37.97 -30.18
C TYR A 912 -49.21 36.56 -29.56
N ALA A 913 -49.69 35.56 -30.30
CA ALA A 913 -49.89 34.20 -29.81
C ALA A 913 -48.60 33.56 -29.30
N LYS A 914 -48.70 32.79 -28.21
CA LYS A 914 -47.62 32.02 -27.60
C LYS A 914 -48.08 30.57 -27.44
N THR A 915 -47.28 29.61 -27.89
CA THR A 915 -47.52 28.18 -27.68
C THR A 915 -46.22 27.48 -27.33
N TRP A 916 -46.27 26.65 -26.29
CA TRP A 916 -45.14 25.79 -25.89
C TRP A 916 -45.65 24.51 -25.24
N THR A 917 -44.80 23.48 -25.22
CA THR A 917 -45.05 22.24 -24.48
C THR A 917 -44.08 22.09 -23.32
N GLU A 918 -44.53 21.40 -22.27
CA GLU A 918 -43.73 21.07 -21.08
C GLU A 918 -43.90 19.60 -20.73
N THR A 919 -42.83 18.95 -20.30
CA THR A 919 -42.85 17.58 -19.78
C THR A 919 -42.02 17.48 -18.50
N SER A 920 -42.65 17.08 -17.40
CA SER A 920 -41.96 16.70 -16.15
C SER A 920 -42.68 15.51 -15.50
N THR A 921 -42.02 14.89 -14.53
CA THR A 921 -42.57 13.80 -13.69
C THR A 921 -42.51 14.13 -12.19
N THR A 922 -41.94 15.27 -11.82
CA THR A 922 -41.66 15.65 -10.42
C THR A 922 -42.22 17.03 -10.04
N ALA A 923 -42.41 17.93 -11.01
CA ALA A 923 -43.10 19.19 -10.77
C ALA A 923 -44.58 18.94 -10.42
N THR A 924 -45.07 19.60 -9.37
CA THR A 924 -46.49 19.56 -8.98
C THR A 924 -47.24 20.82 -9.41
N SER A 925 -46.54 21.95 -9.42
CA SER A 925 -47.07 23.26 -9.77
C SER A 925 -45.93 24.21 -10.14
N THR A 926 -46.19 25.18 -11.00
CA THR A 926 -45.22 26.06 -11.65
C THR A 926 -45.79 27.46 -11.80
N VAL A 927 -44.94 28.47 -11.65
CA VAL A 927 -45.21 29.87 -11.98
C VAL A 927 -44.62 30.15 -13.35
N HIS A 928 -45.40 30.75 -14.22
CA HIS A 928 -45.03 31.13 -15.59
C HIS A 928 -45.11 32.65 -15.71
N THR A 929 -44.06 33.29 -16.24
CA THR A 929 -44.04 34.73 -16.53
C THR A 929 -43.68 34.94 -18.00
N ILE A 930 -44.65 35.41 -18.77
CA ILE A 930 -44.62 35.57 -20.23
C ILE A 930 -44.47 37.05 -20.57
N GLY A 931 -43.43 37.41 -21.31
CA GLY A 931 -43.25 38.72 -21.93
C GLY A 931 -43.57 38.72 -23.43
N ASN A 932 -43.29 39.86 -24.08
CA ASN A 932 -43.58 40.10 -25.50
C ASN A 932 -45.07 39.93 -25.86
N LEU A 933 -45.98 40.21 -24.92
CA LEU A 933 -47.40 40.36 -25.16
C LEU A 933 -47.73 41.85 -25.38
N LYS A 934 -48.95 42.15 -25.82
CA LYS A 934 -49.49 43.51 -25.87
C LYS A 934 -49.75 44.00 -24.45
N ALA A 935 -49.35 45.24 -24.11
CA ALA A 935 -49.51 45.80 -22.76
C ALA A 935 -50.98 46.08 -22.40
N SER A 936 -51.31 46.02 -21.11
CA SER A 936 -52.66 46.31 -20.55
C SER A 936 -53.82 45.63 -21.30
N THR A 937 -53.63 44.38 -21.72
CA THR A 937 -54.55 43.60 -22.56
C THR A 937 -54.83 42.25 -21.91
N TYR A 938 -56.06 41.73 -22.04
CA TYR A 938 -56.41 40.40 -21.54
C TYR A 938 -56.03 39.30 -22.53
N TYR A 939 -55.50 38.21 -21.99
CA TYR A 939 -55.11 37.01 -22.72
C TYR A 939 -55.71 35.78 -22.07
N ASN A 940 -56.30 34.89 -22.87
CA ASN A 940 -56.72 33.58 -22.42
C ASN A 940 -55.53 32.63 -22.37
N VAL A 941 -55.43 31.86 -21.30
CA VAL A 941 -54.45 30.78 -21.09
C VAL A 941 -55.19 29.46 -21.15
N LEU A 942 -54.88 28.65 -22.16
CA LEU A 942 -55.39 27.30 -22.33
C LEU A 942 -54.31 26.29 -21.97
N VAL A 943 -54.73 25.15 -21.42
CA VAL A 943 -53.88 23.97 -21.21
C VAL A 943 -54.56 22.78 -21.89
N ASP A 944 -53.83 22.10 -22.78
CA ASP A 944 -54.33 20.99 -23.60
C ASP A 944 -55.66 21.32 -24.32
N SER A 945 -55.72 22.53 -24.91
CA SER A 945 -56.90 23.12 -25.56
C SER A 945 -58.12 23.37 -24.66
N ALA A 946 -58.00 23.23 -23.34
CA ALA A 946 -59.03 23.61 -22.37
C ALA A 946 -58.70 24.95 -21.70
N GLN A 947 -59.69 25.83 -21.55
CA GLN A 947 -59.54 27.10 -20.84
C GLN A 947 -59.08 26.87 -19.39
N TYR A 948 -57.95 27.45 -18.99
CA TYR A 948 -57.36 27.29 -17.66
C TYR A 948 -57.42 28.58 -16.83
N ALA A 949 -57.06 29.72 -17.43
CA ALA A 949 -57.08 31.04 -16.78
C ALA A 949 -57.25 32.17 -17.81
N SER A 950 -57.59 33.37 -17.35
CA SER A 950 -57.38 34.61 -18.11
C SER A 950 -56.42 35.50 -17.33
N VAL A 951 -55.56 36.24 -18.03
CA VAL A 951 -54.54 37.12 -17.45
C VAL A 951 -54.54 38.49 -18.11
N LEU A 952 -54.48 39.54 -17.28
CA LEU A 952 -54.20 40.90 -17.73
C LEU A 952 -52.69 41.11 -17.77
N THR A 953 -52.16 41.57 -18.92
CA THR A 953 -50.77 42.01 -19.01
C THR A 953 -50.55 43.35 -18.32
N ASP A 954 -49.34 43.55 -17.81
CA ASP A 954 -48.91 44.82 -17.23
C ASP A 954 -48.60 45.88 -18.31
N GLY A 955 -48.14 47.06 -17.86
CA GLY A 955 -47.72 48.16 -18.74
C GLY A 955 -46.46 47.90 -19.58
N SER A 956 -45.78 46.76 -19.39
CA SER A 956 -44.62 46.32 -20.18
C SER A 956 -44.96 45.24 -21.22
N GLY A 957 -46.17 44.67 -21.17
CA GLY A 957 -46.53 43.51 -21.98
C GLY A 957 -46.08 42.18 -21.35
N GLN A 958 -46.06 42.11 -20.02
CA GLN A 958 -45.78 40.91 -19.24
C GLN A 958 -47.03 40.42 -18.50
N ALA A 959 -47.27 39.11 -18.49
CA ALA A 959 -48.29 38.46 -17.66
C ALA A 959 -47.68 37.30 -16.86
N THR A 960 -48.26 36.99 -15.69
CA THR A 960 -47.86 35.87 -14.84
C THR A 960 -49.07 35.02 -14.46
N PHE A 961 -48.95 33.70 -14.55
CA PHE A 961 -49.94 32.75 -14.02
C PHE A 961 -49.25 31.62 -13.23
N THR A 962 -50.03 30.70 -12.68
CA THR A 962 -49.52 29.54 -11.95
C THR A 962 -50.32 28.30 -12.32
N TYR A 963 -49.65 27.29 -12.88
CA TYR A 963 -50.24 25.99 -13.19
C TYR A 963 -50.14 25.06 -11.97
N THR A 964 -51.20 24.28 -11.71
CA THR A 964 -51.33 23.46 -10.48
C THR A 964 -51.89 22.04 -10.72
N GLY A 965 -51.93 21.56 -11.97
CA GLY A 965 -52.55 20.28 -12.33
C GLY A 965 -51.77 19.02 -11.94
N GLY A 966 -50.53 19.15 -11.45
CA GLY A 966 -49.53 18.07 -11.52
C GLY A 966 -48.98 17.91 -12.94
N TYR A 967 -47.79 17.31 -13.10
CA TYR A 967 -47.15 17.22 -14.42
C TYR A 967 -47.23 15.84 -15.08
N SER A 968 -47.59 15.87 -16.36
CA SER A 968 -47.23 14.88 -17.37
C SER A 968 -46.58 15.61 -18.56
N THR A 969 -47.08 15.43 -19.79
CA THR A 969 -46.81 16.34 -20.91
C THR A 969 -48.04 17.21 -21.14
N HIS A 970 -47.87 18.53 -21.12
CA HIS A 970 -48.94 19.50 -21.32
C HIS A 970 -48.56 20.52 -22.41
N THR A 971 -49.56 20.97 -23.16
CA THR A 971 -49.45 22.07 -24.14
C THR A 971 -50.10 23.31 -23.54
N PHE A 972 -49.40 24.44 -23.60
CA PHE A 972 -49.90 25.73 -23.14
C PHE A 972 -50.05 26.66 -24.35
N ASP A 973 -51.23 27.27 -24.48
CA ASP A 973 -51.55 28.25 -25.51
C ASP A 973 -52.01 29.56 -24.85
N VAL A 974 -51.47 30.69 -25.31
CA VAL A 974 -51.82 32.03 -24.82
C VAL A 974 -52.12 32.97 -25.99
N ALA A 975 -53.35 33.48 -26.05
CA ALA A 975 -53.86 34.30 -27.15
C ALA A 975 -54.72 35.47 -26.64
N GLU A 976 -54.75 36.57 -27.40
CA GLU A 976 -55.51 37.78 -27.03
C GLU A 976 -57.01 37.49 -26.93
N ASP A 977 -57.66 38.00 -25.88
CA ASP A 977 -59.05 37.65 -25.60
C ASP A 977 -60.04 38.35 -26.56
N THR A 978 -60.61 37.54 -27.45
CA THR A 978 -61.57 37.93 -28.48
C THR A 978 -62.89 37.16 -28.36
N GLY A 979 -63.07 36.42 -27.25
CA GLY A 979 -64.34 35.80 -26.91
C GLY A 979 -65.36 36.88 -26.51
N ALA A 980 -66.63 36.72 -26.89
CA ALA A 980 -67.68 37.61 -26.42
C ALA A 980 -68.35 37.04 -25.16
N PRO A 981 -68.68 37.88 -24.15
CA PRO A 981 -69.21 37.42 -22.88
C PRO A 981 -70.56 36.71 -23.04
N VAL A 982 -70.82 35.67 -22.25
CA VAL A 982 -72.08 34.89 -22.36
C VAL A 982 -73.29 35.78 -22.12
N ALA A 983 -74.23 35.81 -23.08
CA ALA A 983 -75.34 36.75 -23.10
C ALA A 983 -76.15 36.80 -21.79
N PRO A 984 -76.33 37.97 -21.16
CA PRO A 984 -77.21 38.11 -20.00
C PRO A 984 -78.67 37.89 -20.42
N THR A 985 -79.43 37.15 -19.62
CA THR A 985 -80.87 36.95 -19.86
C THR A 985 -81.65 38.10 -19.25
N ALA A 986 -82.21 38.99 -20.08
CA ALA A 986 -83.09 40.07 -19.64
C ALA A 986 -84.40 39.50 -19.07
N THR A 987 -84.80 39.94 -17.88
CA THR A 987 -86.04 39.52 -17.21
C THR A 987 -87.17 40.47 -17.61
N PRO A 988 -88.29 40.00 -18.20
CA PRO A 988 -89.41 40.86 -18.57
C PRO A 988 -89.93 41.69 -17.39
N VAL A 989 -90.19 42.98 -17.62
CA VAL A 989 -90.66 43.92 -16.59
C VAL A 989 -92.14 44.28 -16.81
N ALA A 990 -92.88 44.48 -15.72
CA ALA A 990 -94.27 44.90 -15.80
C ALA A 990 -94.41 46.38 -16.22
N ALA A 991 -95.55 46.72 -16.81
CA ALA A 991 -95.90 48.11 -17.12
C ALA A 991 -95.97 48.97 -15.85
N VAL A 992 -95.50 50.21 -15.94
CA VAL A 992 -95.44 51.16 -14.81
C VAL A 992 -96.26 52.41 -15.07
N SER A 993 -96.68 53.09 -13.99
CA SER A 993 -97.41 54.37 -14.04
C SER A 993 -96.54 55.59 -13.71
N SER A 994 -95.22 55.41 -13.69
CA SER A 994 -94.24 56.46 -13.42
C SER A 994 -93.25 56.57 -14.58
N SER A 995 -92.55 57.71 -14.72
CA SER A 995 -91.48 57.88 -15.70
C SER A 995 -90.16 57.19 -15.29
N SER A 996 -90.22 56.22 -14.37
CA SER A 996 -89.09 55.44 -13.86
C SER A 996 -89.38 53.94 -13.92
N GLN A 997 -88.38 53.17 -14.36
CA GLN A 997 -88.43 51.70 -14.48
C GLN A 997 -87.16 51.07 -13.90
N THR A 998 -87.33 50.00 -13.12
CA THR A 998 -86.23 49.12 -12.68
C THR A 998 -86.12 47.93 -13.62
N PHE A 999 -84.91 47.64 -14.08
CA PHE A 999 -84.58 46.58 -15.03
C PHE A 999 -83.69 45.52 -14.35
N THR A 1000 -83.85 44.25 -14.71
CA THR A 1000 -83.12 43.12 -14.10
C THR A 1000 -82.74 42.06 -15.12
N TRP A 1001 -81.56 41.45 -14.95
CA TRP A 1001 -81.03 40.42 -15.85
C TRP A 1001 -80.26 39.34 -15.08
N SER A 1002 -80.01 38.19 -15.70
CA SER A 1002 -79.03 37.23 -15.16
C SER A 1002 -77.61 37.79 -15.29
N THR A 1003 -76.70 37.38 -14.40
CA THR A 1003 -75.27 37.61 -14.60
C THR A 1003 -74.83 37.06 -15.95
N SER A 1004 -74.13 37.89 -16.73
CA SER A 1004 -73.25 37.42 -17.79
C SER A 1004 -71.99 36.79 -17.17
N SER A 1005 -71.26 35.98 -17.94
CA SER A 1005 -70.05 35.28 -17.49
C SER A 1005 -69.04 35.21 -18.62
N ASP A 1006 -67.77 35.41 -18.28
CA ASP A 1006 -66.64 35.41 -19.22
C ASP A 1006 -65.34 35.05 -18.47
N PRO A 1007 -64.32 34.43 -19.11
CA PRO A 1007 -63.04 34.12 -18.45
C PRO A 1007 -62.23 35.35 -18.01
N ALA A 1008 -62.24 36.46 -18.76
CA ALA A 1008 -61.66 37.74 -18.32
C ALA A 1008 -62.54 38.43 -17.27
N GLY A 1009 -63.81 38.03 -17.18
CA GLY A 1009 -64.82 38.61 -16.28
C GLY A 1009 -65.53 39.81 -16.89
N ILE A 1010 -66.64 40.22 -16.26
CA ILE A 1010 -67.51 41.31 -16.76
C ILE A 1010 -67.04 42.65 -16.21
N ALA A 1011 -66.72 43.60 -17.09
CA ALA A 1011 -66.37 44.98 -16.73
C ALA A 1011 -67.61 45.78 -16.33
N LYS A 1012 -68.66 45.73 -17.17
CA LYS A 1012 -69.88 46.50 -17.00
C LYS A 1012 -71.05 46.00 -17.84
N TYR A 1013 -72.23 46.49 -17.50
CA TYR A 1013 -73.42 46.42 -18.35
C TYR A 1013 -73.81 47.83 -18.83
N GLN A 1014 -74.35 47.90 -20.05
CA GLN A 1014 -75.04 49.07 -20.59
C GLN A 1014 -76.53 48.75 -20.77
N LEU A 1015 -77.40 49.64 -20.29
CA LEU A 1015 -78.83 49.58 -20.57
C LEU A 1015 -79.12 50.41 -21.82
N TYR A 1016 -79.64 49.74 -22.85
CA TYR A 1016 -80.21 50.39 -24.02
C TYR A 1016 -81.73 50.40 -23.92
N THR A 1017 -82.36 51.50 -24.32
CA THR A 1017 -83.82 51.64 -24.44
C THR A 1017 -84.19 52.36 -25.73
N ASP A 1018 -85.12 51.82 -26.52
CA ASP A 1018 -85.45 52.30 -27.87
C ASP A 1018 -84.19 52.47 -28.76
N ASP A 1019 -83.30 51.47 -28.69
CA ASP A 1019 -81.97 51.42 -29.33
C ASP A 1019 -80.98 52.54 -28.95
N ALA A 1020 -81.33 53.43 -28.01
CA ALA A 1020 -80.46 54.45 -27.46
C ALA A 1020 -79.83 54.03 -26.12
N LEU A 1021 -78.56 54.37 -25.90
CA LEU A 1021 -77.88 54.13 -24.62
C LEU A 1021 -78.53 55.00 -23.53
N LYS A 1022 -79.07 54.35 -22.49
CA LYS A 1022 -79.84 54.99 -21.42
C LYS A 1022 -79.04 55.13 -20.13
N LEU A 1023 -78.23 54.13 -19.78
CA LEU A 1023 -77.29 54.12 -18.65
C LEU A 1023 -76.06 53.27 -19.01
N ASP A 1024 -74.89 53.70 -18.54
CA ASP A 1024 -73.58 53.05 -18.71
C ASP A 1024 -72.94 52.74 -17.34
N ASP A 1025 -71.81 52.02 -17.33
CA ASP A 1025 -71.00 51.67 -16.17
C ASP A 1025 -71.78 50.95 -15.05
N ILE A 1026 -72.80 50.17 -15.41
CA ILE A 1026 -73.61 49.42 -14.46
C ILE A 1026 -72.84 48.17 -14.00
N THR A 1027 -72.51 48.10 -12.72
CA THR A 1027 -71.74 46.98 -12.12
C THR A 1027 -72.62 45.87 -11.51
N GLY A 1028 -73.91 46.12 -11.30
CA GLY A 1028 -74.88 45.13 -10.80
C GLY A 1028 -75.75 44.52 -11.91
N THR A 1029 -76.53 43.50 -11.56
CA THR A 1029 -77.54 42.89 -12.45
C THR A 1029 -78.94 43.54 -12.35
N GLN A 1030 -78.99 44.74 -11.77
CA GLN A 1030 -80.19 45.56 -11.64
C GLN A 1030 -79.80 47.03 -11.81
N THR A 1031 -80.65 47.81 -12.48
CA THR A 1031 -80.56 49.28 -12.49
C THR A 1031 -81.95 49.92 -12.54
N THR A 1032 -82.05 51.20 -12.23
CA THR A 1032 -83.29 51.99 -12.37
C THR A 1032 -83.03 53.21 -13.23
N ALA A 1033 -83.71 53.30 -14.37
CA ALA A 1033 -83.64 54.46 -15.25
C ALA A 1033 -84.89 55.33 -15.14
N THR A 1034 -84.78 56.60 -15.57
CA THR A 1034 -85.84 57.61 -15.47
C THR A 1034 -86.01 58.40 -16.77
N GLY A 1035 -87.07 59.22 -16.84
CA GLY A 1035 -87.36 60.03 -18.01
C GLY A 1035 -87.82 59.21 -19.20
N PHE A 1036 -88.77 58.29 -18.98
CA PHE A 1036 -89.54 57.65 -20.05
C PHE A 1036 -90.82 58.45 -20.36
N SER A 1037 -91.23 58.42 -21.63
CA SER A 1037 -92.49 59.01 -22.12
C SER A 1037 -93.68 58.07 -21.89
N CYS A 1038 -94.90 58.51 -22.18
CA CYS A 1038 -96.06 57.62 -22.24
C CYS A 1038 -96.01 56.75 -23.50
N GLY A 1039 -96.09 55.43 -23.39
CA GLY A 1039 -96.08 54.51 -24.54
C GLY A 1039 -95.33 53.20 -24.28
N THR A 1040 -95.24 52.37 -25.33
CA THR A 1040 -94.43 51.15 -25.34
C THR A 1040 -92.96 51.49 -25.64
N HIS A 1041 -92.06 50.94 -24.84
CA HIS A 1041 -90.61 51.11 -24.94
C HIS A 1041 -89.94 49.74 -25.10
N THR A 1042 -88.86 49.65 -25.90
CA THR A 1042 -88.00 48.46 -25.95
C THR A 1042 -86.78 48.65 -25.06
N TRP A 1043 -86.15 47.55 -24.62
CA TRP A 1043 -84.87 47.59 -23.93
C TRP A 1043 -84.07 46.30 -24.10
N TYR A 1044 -82.74 46.41 -23.95
CA TYR A 1044 -81.83 45.28 -23.84
C TYR A 1044 -80.62 45.68 -22.99
N ILE A 1045 -79.84 44.67 -22.58
CA ILE A 1045 -78.60 44.84 -21.81
C ILE A 1045 -77.43 44.37 -22.66
N ARG A 1046 -76.46 45.27 -22.90
CA ARG A 1046 -75.16 44.89 -23.45
C ARG A 1046 -74.20 44.58 -22.29
N ALA A 1047 -73.68 43.36 -22.23
CA ALA A 1047 -72.54 43.03 -21.38
C ALA A 1047 -71.23 43.41 -22.08
N PHE A 1048 -70.27 43.92 -21.31
CA PHE A 1048 -68.87 44.11 -21.70
C PHE A 1048 -68.02 43.23 -20.80
N ASP A 1049 -67.14 42.40 -21.37
CA ASP A 1049 -66.07 41.77 -20.62
C ASP A 1049 -64.96 42.79 -20.26
N ASN A 1050 -63.92 42.35 -19.55
CA ASN A 1050 -62.76 43.17 -19.22
C ASN A 1050 -61.76 43.34 -20.38
N ALA A 1051 -61.85 42.55 -21.45
CA ALA A 1051 -61.06 42.70 -22.68
C ALA A 1051 -61.63 43.79 -23.62
N GLY A 1052 -62.93 44.09 -23.50
CA GLY A 1052 -63.69 45.03 -24.31
C GLY A 1052 -64.65 44.38 -25.32
N ASN A 1053 -64.79 43.05 -25.36
CA ASN A 1053 -65.77 42.42 -26.24
C ASN A 1053 -67.18 42.48 -25.63
N THR A 1054 -68.20 42.33 -26.47
CA THR A 1054 -69.59 42.64 -26.09
C THR A 1054 -70.59 41.61 -26.58
N THR A 1055 -71.68 41.44 -25.84
CA THR A 1055 -72.86 40.70 -26.30
C THR A 1055 -74.14 41.25 -25.66
N ASP A 1056 -75.21 41.27 -26.46
CA ASP A 1056 -76.52 41.79 -26.07
C ASP A 1056 -77.44 40.68 -25.53
N SER A 1057 -78.29 41.03 -24.58
CA SER A 1057 -79.44 40.22 -24.19
C SER A 1057 -80.45 40.11 -25.33
N SER A 1058 -81.40 39.19 -25.20
CA SER A 1058 -82.65 39.32 -25.96
C SER A 1058 -83.33 40.66 -25.65
N THR A 1059 -83.89 41.31 -26.67
CA THR A 1059 -84.68 42.53 -26.52
C THR A 1059 -86.01 42.21 -25.84
N GLN A 1060 -86.41 43.06 -24.91
CA GLN A 1060 -87.67 42.99 -24.16
C GLN A 1060 -88.44 44.31 -24.33
N SER A 1061 -89.74 44.30 -24.01
CA SER A 1061 -90.61 45.49 -24.10
C SER A 1061 -91.38 45.74 -22.81
N PHE A 1062 -91.75 46.99 -22.56
CA PHE A 1062 -92.60 47.39 -21.43
C PHE A 1062 -93.41 48.66 -21.77
N ASP A 1063 -94.50 48.90 -21.05
CA ASP A 1063 -95.37 50.08 -21.25
C ASP A 1063 -95.28 51.07 -20.08
N VAL A 1064 -95.28 52.36 -20.40
CA VAL A 1064 -95.34 53.47 -19.44
C VAL A 1064 -96.68 54.18 -19.55
N THR A 1065 -97.45 54.14 -18.45
CA THR A 1065 -98.86 54.52 -18.39
C THR A 1065 -99.06 55.83 -17.62
N CYS A 1066 -99.31 56.92 -18.34
CA CYS A 1066 -99.44 58.25 -17.73
C CYS A 1066 -100.81 58.44 -17.04
N GLY A 1067 -100.84 58.18 -15.73
CA GLY A 1067 -102.08 58.07 -14.94
C GLY A 1067 -102.73 59.41 -14.55
N GLY A 1068 -103.80 59.78 -15.25
CA GLY A 1068 -104.82 60.71 -14.72
C GLY A 1068 -105.82 59.95 -13.84
N GLY A 1069 -105.79 60.17 -12.52
CA GLY A 1069 -106.62 59.41 -11.55
C GLY A 1069 -107.90 60.13 -11.07
N PRO A 1070 -108.85 59.41 -10.43
CA PRO A 1070 -110.06 59.99 -9.83
C PRO A 1070 -110.09 59.97 -8.28
N ILE A 1071 -109.89 61.15 -7.68
CA ILE A 1071 -110.56 61.76 -6.52
C ILE A 1071 -111.38 60.87 -5.52
N MET A 1072 -110.84 60.68 -4.28
CA MET A 1072 -111.34 61.09 -2.93
C MET A 1072 -112.83 60.93 -2.50
N PRO A 1073 -113.23 61.17 -1.20
CA PRO A 1073 -112.51 61.29 0.10
C PRO A 1073 -112.96 60.13 1.06
N THR A 1074 -113.02 60.11 2.42
CA THR A 1074 -112.90 61.00 3.62
C THR A 1074 -112.36 60.15 4.81
N GLY A 1075 -112.01 60.64 6.02
CA GLY A 1075 -111.71 62.00 6.49
C GLY A 1075 -111.58 62.14 8.03
N THR A 1076 -110.93 63.22 8.51
CA THR A 1076 -110.95 63.81 9.90
C THR A 1076 -110.33 62.99 11.08
N VAL A 1077 -109.66 63.52 12.13
CA VAL A 1077 -109.44 64.84 12.83
C VAL A 1077 -108.15 64.75 13.73
N LEU A 1078 -107.54 65.75 14.41
CA LEU A 1078 -107.22 67.20 14.22
C LEU A 1078 -106.27 67.70 15.38
N PHE A 1079 -105.62 68.88 15.24
CA PHE A 1079 -104.87 69.70 16.26
C PHE A 1079 -103.53 69.12 16.85
N ASN A 1080 -102.39 69.82 17.06
CA ASN A 1080 -102.08 71.23 17.44
C ASN A 1080 -100.55 71.58 17.23
N THR A 1081 -100.09 72.75 17.68
CA THR A 1081 -98.73 73.39 17.54
C THR A 1081 -98.00 73.51 18.91
N PRO A 1082 -96.69 73.94 19.09
CA PRO A 1082 -96.05 75.18 18.59
C PRO A 1082 -94.51 75.18 18.25
N LYS A 1083 -94.01 76.37 17.86
CA LYS A 1083 -92.60 76.83 17.59
C LYS A 1083 -91.84 77.21 18.90
N PRO A 1084 -90.52 77.59 18.96
CA PRO A 1084 -89.62 78.27 17.98
C PRO A 1084 -88.19 77.62 17.88
N ARG A 1085 -87.05 78.21 17.45
CA ARG A 1085 -86.56 79.61 17.29
C ARG A 1085 -85.36 79.73 16.31
N MET A 1086 -84.91 80.96 16.05
CA MET A 1086 -83.74 81.37 15.23
C MET A 1086 -82.90 82.39 16.00
N GLN A 1087 -81.58 82.51 15.76
CA GLN A 1087 -80.85 83.75 16.03
C GLN A 1087 -79.58 83.95 15.19
N THR A 1088 -79.24 85.23 14.98
CA THR A 1088 -77.98 85.79 14.46
C THR A 1088 -77.53 86.91 15.43
N ILE A 1089 -76.25 87.33 15.37
CA ILE A 1089 -75.61 88.61 15.79
C ILE A 1089 -74.15 88.28 16.14
N THR A 1090 -73.07 88.79 15.52
CA THR A 1090 -72.70 90.15 15.04
C THR A 1090 -72.16 91.06 16.13
N ASN A 1091 -70.85 90.98 16.41
CA ASN A 1091 -70.14 92.07 17.13
C ASN A 1091 -68.63 92.20 16.81
N GLY A 1092 -68.29 92.35 15.53
CA GLY A 1092 -67.14 93.19 15.13
C GLY A 1092 -65.71 92.62 15.18
N VAL A 1093 -65.48 91.32 15.29
CA VAL A 1093 -64.15 90.69 15.10
C VAL A 1093 -64.21 89.61 14.02
N VAL A 1094 -63.09 89.41 13.33
CA VAL A 1094 -62.97 88.80 11.99
C VAL A 1094 -61.81 87.79 11.98
N THR A 1095 -61.77 86.96 10.93
CA THR A 1095 -60.58 86.33 10.31
C THR A 1095 -60.35 84.83 10.58
N TYR A 1096 -60.09 84.16 9.46
CA TYR A 1096 -59.76 82.75 9.20
C TYR A 1096 -58.41 82.29 9.78
N LEU A 1097 -58.12 80.99 9.65
CA LEU A 1097 -56.98 80.50 8.84
C LEU A 1097 -57.12 79.00 8.50
N ASP A 1098 -56.18 78.48 7.70
CA ASP A 1098 -56.38 77.35 6.77
C ASP A 1098 -56.05 75.92 7.28
N GLU A 1099 -56.54 74.96 6.47
CA GLU A 1099 -56.01 73.63 6.09
C GLU A 1099 -54.84 72.99 6.87
N GLN A 1100 -55.03 71.75 7.39
CA GLN A 1100 -54.31 70.52 6.93
C GLN A 1100 -54.67 69.22 7.70
N VAL A 1101 -54.15 68.09 7.18
CA VAL A 1101 -54.50 66.67 7.46
C VAL A 1101 -53.99 66.12 8.81
N SER A 1102 -54.76 65.24 9.48
CA SER A 1102 -54.29 63.94 10.08
C SER A 1102 -55.35 63.20 10.93
N THR A 1103 -55.07 61.94 11.28
CA THR A 1103 -55.91 61.00 12.09
C THR A 1103 -55.49 60.98 13.58
N PRO A 1104 -56.30 60.40 14.51
CA PRO A 1104 -55.90 59.12 15.13
C PRO A 1104 -57.01 58.18 15.71
N VAL A 1105 -56.69 56.87 15.75
CA VAL A 1105 -56.65 55.86 16.88
C VAL A 1105 -57.55 56.10 18.14
N ILE A 1106 -58.19 55.14 18.85
CA ILE A 1106 -57.89 53.77 19.41
C ILE A 1106 -59.24 53.00 19.62
N SER A 1107 -59.45 51.74 20.05
CA SER A 1107 -58.69 50.51 20.49
C SER A 1107 -59.64 49.27 20.25
N SER A 1108 -59.71 48.07 20.89
CA SER A 1108 -59.02 47.23 21.91
C SER A 1108 -59.74 45.83 21.98
N ALA A 1109 -59.25 44.69 22.52
CA ALA A 1109 -57.92 44.09 22.71
C ALA A 1109 -58.01 42.70 23.44
N VAL A 1110 -57.29 41.65 22.95
CA VAL A 1110 -56.56 40.61 23.77
C VAL A 1110 -57.38 39.52 24.54
N PRO A 1111 -56.88 38.27 24.87
CA PRO A 1111 -55.59 37.58 24.61
C PRO A 1111 -55.64 36.16 23.95
N THR A 1112 -54.48 35.64 23.48
CA THR A 1112 -53.84 34.38 23.97
C THR A 1112 -52.43 34.14 23.35
N SER A 1113 -51.62 33.28 23.98
CA SER A 1113 -50.17 33.06 23.79
C SER A 1113 -49.74 32.64 22.37
N SER A 1114 -48.59 33.01 21.76
CA SER A 1114 -47.27 33.57 22.16
C SER A 1114 -46.09 32.57 22.28
N VAL A 1115 -45.32 32.42 21.20
CA VAL A 1115 -43.88 32.06 21.19
C VAL A 1115 -43.17 33.01 20.22
N THR A 1116 -41.98 33.51 20.57
CA THR A 1116 -41.38 34.69 19.91
C THR A 1116 -40.03 34.39 19.24
N PRO A 1117 -39.88 34.62 17.92
CA PRO A 1117 -38.58 34.92 17.32
C PRO A 1117 -38.29 36.42 17.47
N SER A 1118 -37.21 36.78 18.16
CA SER A 1118 -36.87 38.18 18.43
C SER A 1118 -36.38 38.89 17.17
N THR A 1119 -37.11 39.89 16.69
CA THR A 1119 -36.72 40.75 15.56
C THR A 1119 -35.63 41.75 15.97
N THR A 1120 -34.42 41.26 16.21
CA THR A 1120 -33.24 42.13 16.28
C THR A 1120 -33.02 42.78 14.92
N SER A 1121 -33.21 44.10 14.84
CA SER A 1121 -32.80 44.94 13.72
C SER A 1121 -31.26 44.94 13.64
N SER A 1122 -30.71 43.91 13.00
CA SER A 1122 -29.28 43.70 12.84
C SER A 1122 -28.70 44.75 11.89
N SER A 1123 -28.26 45.88 12.44
CA SER A 1123 -27.25 46.72 11.78
C SER A 1123 -26.05 45.82 11.48
N ALA A 1124 -25.79 45.56 10.20
CA ALA A 1124 -24.83 44.56 9.78
C ALA A 1124 -23.46 44.81 10.45
N PRO A 1125 -22.89 43.85 11.20
CA PRO A 1125 -21.78 44.14 12.11
C PRO A 1125 -20.57 44.63 11.32
N SER A 1126 -20.19 45.89 11.54
CA SER A 1126 -19.01 46.51 10.91
C SER A 1126 -17.71 45.87 11.42
N PHE A 1127 -16.69 45.78 10.58
CA PHE A 1127 -15.38 45.26 10.99
C PHE A 1127 -14.72 46.25 11.97
N SER A 1128 -14.83 45.96 13.27
CA SER A 1128 -14.43 46.86 14.35
C SER A 1128 -13.00 46.62 14.84
N ARG A 1129 -12.61 45.36 15.09
CA ARG A 1129 -11.27 44.96 15.56
C ARG A 1129 -10.30 44.64 14.42
N THR A 1130 -9.00 44.67 14.72
CA THR A 1130 -7.97 44.18 13.79
C THR A 1130 -7.95 42.65 13.76
N MET A 1131 -7.96 42.06 12.56
CA MET A 1131 -7.81 40.62 12.34
C MET A 1131 -6.54 40.31 11.55
N ILE A 1132 -5.88 39.21 11.91
CA ILE A 1132 -4.63 38.68 11.31
C ILE A 1132 -4.71 37.15 11.22
N ARG A 1133 -3.76 36.49 10.52
CA ARG A 1133 -3.63 35.02 10.51
C ARG A 1133 -3.68 34.48 11.95
N GLY A 1134 -4.54 33.49 12.18
CA GLY A 1134 -4.81 32.93 13.51
C GLY A 1134 -6.11 33.42 14.16
N SER A 1135 -6.70 34.52 13.68
CA SER A 1135 -7.96 35.07 14.22
C SER A 1135 -9.15 34.13 14.01
N LYS A 1136 -10.05 34.06 15.00
CA LYS A 1136 -11.32 33.31 14.94
C LYS A 1136 -12.50 34.19 15.32
N GLY A 1137 -13.68 33.91 14.77
CA GLY A 1137 -14.96 34.53 15.16
C GLY A 1137 -15.92 34.80 14.01
N ASN A 1138 -17.16 35.18 14.33
CA ASN A 1138 -18.21 35.46 13.33
C ASN A 1138 -17.87 36.66 12.43
N ASP A 1139 -17.01 37.57 12.88
CA ASP A 1139 -16.46 38.67 12.08
C ASP A 1139 -15.42 38.19 11.05
N VAL A 1140 -14.72 37.08 11.33
CA VAL A 1140 -13.91 36.38 10.33
C VAL A 1140 -14.78 35.67 9.31
N SER A 1141 -15.90 35.04 9.73
CA SER A 1141 -16.87 34.45 8.80
C SER A 1141 -17.49 35.51 7.88
N ALA A 1142 -17.93 36.65 8.45
CA ALA A 1142 -18.48 37.76 7.68
C ALA A 1142 -17.45 38.41 6.74
N LEU A 1143 -16.16 38.40 7.11
CA LEU A 1143 -15.07 38.80 6.23
C LEU A 1143 -14.90 37.83 5.06
N GLN A 1144 -14.97 36.52 5.33
CA GLN A 1144 -14.82 35.47 4.32
C GLN A 1144 -15.98 35.47 3.32
N GLU A 1145 -17.24 35.64 3.76
CA GLU A 1145 -18.39 35.81 2.87
C GLU A 1145 -18.26 37.07 1.99
N LEU A 1146 -17.76 38.18 2.54
CA LEU A 1146 -17.52 39.39 1.75
C LEU A 1146 -16.42 39.18 0.69
N LEU A 1147 -15.30 38.57 1.08
CA LEU A 1147 -14.18 38.29 0.16
C LEU A 1147 -14.57 37.31 -0.94
N LYS A 1148 -15.42 36.31 -0.63
CA LYS A 1148 -15.96 35.31 -1.55
C LYS A 1148 -16.82 35.90 -2.67
N LYS A 1149 -17.40 37.11 -2.50
CA LYS A 1149 -18.05 37.85 -3.59
C LYS A 1149 -17.10 38.19 -4.75
N ASP A 1150 -15.77 38.19 -4.53
CA ASP A 1150 -14.76 38.46 -5.55
C ASP A 1150 -13.76 37.29 -5.65
N PRO A 1151 -14.04 36.29 -6.51
CA PRO A 1151 -13.14 35.15 -6.74
C PRO A 1151 -11.75 35.54 -7.25
N THR A 1152 -11.54 36.76 -7.77
CA THR A 1152 -10.20 37.24 -8.16
C THR A 1152 -9.34 37.59 -6.94
N LEU A 1153 -9.98 37.87 -5.80
CA LEU A 1153 -9.34 38.10 -4.51
C LEU A 1153 -9.29 36.81 -3.66
N TYR A 1154 -10.38 36.06 -3.59
CA TYR A 1154 -10.52 34.90 -2.71
C TYR A 1154 -11.08 33.67 -3.43
N PRO A 1155 -10.32 33.07 -4.37
CA PRO A 1155 -10.79 31.94 -5.18
C PRO A 1155 -11.08 30.68 -4.35
N GLU A 1156 -10.53 30.56 -3.14
CA GLU A 1156 -10.87 29.46 -2.23
C GLU A 1156 -12.33 29.53 -1.75
N GLY A 1157 -12.93 30.73 -1.66
CA GLY A 1157 -14.33 30.92 -1.24
C GLY A 1157 -14.71 30.42 0.17
N LEU A 1158 -13.75 29.93 0.96
CA LEU A 1158 -13.99 29.21 2.21
C LEU A 1158 -14.42 30.13 3.36
N VAL A 1159 -15.55 29.79 3.99
CA VAL A 1159 -16.12 30.50 5.14
C VAL A 1159 -16.01 29.60 6.37
N THR A 1160 -14.86 29.67 7.02
CA THR A 1160 -14.47 28.78 8.13
C THR A 1160 -14.57 29.44 9.51
N GLY A 1161 -14.77 30.76 9.56
CA GLY A 1161 -14.62 31.55 10.79
C GLY A 1161 -13.19 31.58 11.33
N TYR A 1162 -12.20 31.12 10.54
CA TYR A 1162 -10.78 31.09 10.90
C TYR A 1162 -9.93 31.76 9.82
N PHE A 1163 -9.15 32.76 10.22
CA PHE A 1163 -8.31 33.57 9.34
C PHE A 1163 -7.04 32.78 9.00
N GLY A 1164 -7.15 31.91 8.00
CA GLY A 1164 -6.06 31.08 7.49
C GLY A 1164 -5.17 31.78 6.47
N PRO A 1165 -4.19 31.05 5.87
CA PRO A 1165 -3.32 31.57 4.82
C PRO A 1165 -4.09 32.09 3.60
N ALA A 1166 -5.17 31.41 3.22
CA ALA A 1166 -6.08 31.77 2.15
C ALA A 1166 -6.72 33.16 2.37
N THR A 1167 -7.32 33.39 3.55
CA THR A 1167 -7.92 34.68 3.93
C THR A 1167 -6.86 35.79 4.01
N GLU A 1168 -5.64 35.49 4.48
CA GLU A 1168 -4.53 36.45 4.47
C GLU A 1168 -4.09 36.82 3.04
N ARG A 1169 -4.04 35.86 2.13
CA ARG A 1169 -3.73 36.09 0.71
C ARG A 1169 -4.79 36.97 0.05
N ALA A 1170 -6.07 36.70 0.29
CA ALA A 1170 -7.16 37.55 -0.17
C ALA A 1170 -7.07 38.98 0.37
N ILE A 1171 -6.72 39.17 1.65
CA ILE A 1171 -6.49 40.51 2.22
C ILE A 1171 -5.29 41.21 1.58
N LYS A 1172 -4.18 40.51 1.27
CA LYS A 1172 -3.05 41.10 0.52
C LYS A 1172 -3.46 41.52 -0.88
N LEU A 1173 -4.22 40.70 -1.59
CA LEU A 1173 -4.74 41.03 -2.93
C LEU A 1173 -5.72 42.23 -2.86
N LEU A 1174 -6.60 42.28 -1.87
CA LEU A 1174 -7.52 43.41 -1.64
C LEU A 1174 -6.75 44.69 -1.32
N GLN A 1175 -5.76 44.64 -0.43
CA GLN A 1175 -4.92 45.78 -0.09
C GLN A 1175 -4.11 46.29 -1.28
N LYS A 1176 -3.72 45.42 -2.21
CA LYS A 1176 -3.08 45.78 -3.48
C LYS A 1176 -4.09 46.40 -4.48
N LYS A 1177 -5.30 45.81 -4.61
CA LYS A 1177 -6.40 46.26 -5.50
C LYS A 1177 -6.94 47.65 -5.12
N TYR A 1178 -7.04 47.96 -3.82
CA TYR A 1178 -7.50 49.25 -3.30
C TYR A 1178 -6.35 50.15 -2.79
N HIS A 1179 -5.12 49.94 -3.30
CA HIS A 1179 -3.93 50.78 -3.05
C HIS A 1179 -3.62 51.12 -1.57
N ILE A 1180 -3.96 50.21 -0.65
CA ILE A 1180 -3.78 50.41 0.80
C ILE A 1180 -2.32 50.15 1.20
N VAL A 1181 -1.76 49.02 0.74
CA VAL A 1181 -0.39 48.56 0.97
C VAL A 1181 -0.11 47.34 0.06
N SER A 1182 1.09 47.24 -0.49
CA SER A 1182 1.48 46.23 -1.49
C SER A 1182 2.68 45.36 -1.10
N SER A 1183 3.32 45.63 0.05
CA SER A 1183 4.51 44.91 0.52
C SER A 1183 4.66 44.95 2.05
N GLY A 1184 5.57 44.12 2.59
CA GLY A 1184 5.83 43.99 4.03
C GLY A 1184 5.03 42.87 4.68
N THR A 1185 4.63 43.06 5.94
CA THR A 1185 4.01 42.01 6.78
C THR A 1185 2.84 42.55 7.62
N PRO A 1186 1.98 41.68 8.20
CA PRO A 1186 0.93 42.10 9.13
C PRO A 1186 1.43 42.92 10.33
N LYS A 1187 2.69 42.73 10.76
CA LYS A 1187 3.30 43.41 11.92
C LYS A 1187 4.08 44.67 11.54
N THR A 1188 4.61 44.78 10.32
CA THR A 1188 5.48 45.90 9.91
C THR A 1188 4.76 46.96 9.06
N THR A 1189 3.84 46.55 8.19
CA THR A 1189 3.12 47.46 7.27
C THR A 1189 1.61 47.24 7.28
N GLY A 1190 1.12 46.21 7.98
CA GLY A 1190 -0.28 45.77 7.93
C GLY A 1190 -0.62 44.94 6.70
N TYR A 1191 0.36 44.55 5.87
CA TYR A 1191 0.11 43.77 4.65
C TYR A 1191 -0.30 42.33 4.98
N GLY A 1192 -1.57 41.98 4.74
CA GLY A 1192 -2.23 40.76 5.22
C GLY A 1192 -3.03 40.92 6.53
N ALA A 1193 -3.05 42.11 7.13
CA ALA A 1193 -3.84 42.43 8.32
C ALA A 1193 -5.06 43.27 7.97
N VAL A 1194 -6.21 42.97 8.59
CA VAL A 1194 -7.42 43.78 8.53
C VAL A 1194 -7.32 44.96 9.52
N GLY A 1195 -6.31 45.81 9.30
CA GLY A 1195 -6.07 47.04 10.05
C GLY A 1195 -7.08 48.14 9.71
N PRO A 1196 -7.09 49.28 10.42
CA PRO A 1196 -8.13 50.30 10.31
C PRO A 1196 -8.42 50.78 8.87
N LYS A 1197 -7.37 51.04 8.06
CA LYS A 1197 -7.54 51.44 6.65
C LYS A 1197 -8.24 50.36 5.80
N THR A 1198 -7.89 49.10 6.01
CA THR A 1198 -8.51 47.95 5.33
C THR A 1198 -9.95 47.74 5.78
N ARG A 1199 -10.27 48.03 7.06
CA ARG A 1199 -11.67 47.98 7.56
C ARG A 1199 -12.54 49.10 6.99
N GLY A 1200 -11.99 50.29 6.73
CA GLY A 1200 -12.70 51.33 5.98
C GLY A 1200 -13.16 50.83 4.60
N VAL A 1201 -12.23 50.30 3.80
CA VAL A 1201 -12.57 49.73 2.48
C VAL A 1201 -13.56 48.56 2.60
N LEU A 1202 -13.34 47.62 3.53
CA LEU A 1202 -14.22 46.46 3.71
C LEU A 1202 -15.63 46.81 4.22
N ASN A 1203 -15.81 47.89 4.98
CA ASN A 1203 -17.14 48.33 5.41
C ASN A 1203 -17.88 48.99 4.24
N ASN A 1204 -17.23 49.87 3.48
CA ASN A 1204 -17.82 50.51 2.29
C ASN A 1204 -18.26 49.47 1.23
N LEU A 1205 -17.50 48.38 1.07
CA LEU A 1205 -17.85 47.25 0.18
C LEU A 1205 -19.04 46.38 0.67
N ARG A 1206 -19.77 46.80 1.72
CA ARG A 1206 -21.01 46.17 2.19
C ARG A 1206 -22.24 47.07 2.08
N GLU A 1207 -22.05 48.32 1.66
CA GLU A 1207 -23.12 49.26 1.33
C GLU A 1207 -23.41 49.26 -0.19
N ILE A 1208 -22.87 48.24 -0.88
CA ILE A 1208 -23.00 47.89 -2.31
C ILE A 1208 -23.23 46.37 -2.43
#